data_AF-A0A1T4VLX2-F1
#
_entry.id   AF-A0A1T4VLX2-F1
#
_cell.length_a   1.000
_cell.length_b   1.000
_cell.length_c   1.000
_cell.angle_alpha   90.00
_cell.angle_beta   90.00
_cell.angle_gamma   90.00
#
_symmetry.space_group_name_H-M   'P 1'
#
loop_
_entity.id
_entity.type
_entity.pdbx_description
1 polymer ?
#
loop_
_entity_poly.entity_id
_entity_poly.type
_entity_poly.pdbx_seq_one_letter_code
_entity_poly.pdbx_strand_id
1 'polypeptide(L)'
;MTAMNKIIKTLPLIIGLNLGAAYASDVLPSGAKIIAGDASIFKDDKSMAIISSKDRNVISWNDFSVGSENKVVFDEHKYLNLVHGSKASVIDGSIHFSGSSDSAFYLINPNGITLGKTGIIDANKVVLSTSKVSEKTVKDFIDSGELSLSHRGMGKIKLIGQIRTSNLVVDGSQVIIRDIENIKRLNDGSYKEALTNTEDESIVIKSSTKRIDIGGRSGLDLESAYKLKKEDGLVDHTGEIALSDKDDFQKIKDNPDEKYFITNDVDLGEIKETLDADKGFSGSIDGAYNSVSYTLVTDKGQRSDYGLFSRLDGASVSNLKIDRASVGVNSTASEVYAGGLSGRVKNSSLKNVEVHGFDVQNEYNSPIRIYTGALAGSLEKGSGKSEISNVYTDFSDKTKERFESYDYYVKGTLAGLNEDSVKLLGYIGTDSAPYYSIFGENRSTKNYSQVNTVPDSMYIKHGGGYSHTGFYAPFFVDDDIEITYNKDEPQSYEYTDFTDNPYFVNTNYVDVTYDYDTPIEEIGVYTHTYSSKTDGTQFYFVKNNSASDRADHYVRVIDRTVIVPPHNDETANGQGLFDGSFNDSKFSLFSSYLHGDDKYRDEDYDHKSYSASLSFYNRIKHNKERISGRLLASLDLSNAPSGGIRTYAYNNQSKKKTS
;
A
#
# COMPACT_ATOMS: atom_id res chain seq x y z
N MET A 1 -17.95 -26.17 -55.95
CA MET A 1 -18.68 -25.05 -55.33
C MET A 1 -19.50 -25.62 -54.19
N THR A 2 -19.15 -25.33 -52.94
CA THR A 2 -20.03 -24.89 -51.82
C THR A 2 -19.11 -24.73 -50.59
N ALA A 3 -19.28 -23.61 -49.90
CA ALA A 3 -18.27 -22.93 -49.09
C ALA A 3 -18.06 -23.52 -47.68
N MET A 4 -16.81 -23.45 -47.20
CA MET A 4 -16.43 -23.56 -45.78
C MET A 4 -16.90 -22.33 -45.02
N ASN A 5 -17.82 -22.51 -44.06
CA ASN A 5 -18.12 -21.51 -43.04
C ASN A 5 -17.02 -21.52 -41.96
N LYS A 6 -16.07 -20.59 -42.04
CA LYS A 6 -15.25 -20.21 -40.88
C LYS A 6 -16.10 -19.35 -39.94
N ILE A 7 -16.54 -19.93 -38.84
CA ILE A 7 -17.13 -19.18 -37.73
C ILE A 7 -15.94 -18.61 -36.92
N ILE A 8 -15.63 -17.34 -37.15
CA ILE A 8 -14.75 -16.55 -36.29
C ILE A 8 -15.59 -16.15 -35.07
N LYS A 9 -15.44 -16.86 -33.95
CA LYS A 9 -15.93 -16.39 -32.65
C LYS A 9 -14.90 -15.42 -32.09
N THR A 10 -15.16 -14.12 -32.23
CA THR A 10 -14.48 -13.07 -31.47
C THR A 10 -14.87 -13.21 -30.00
N LEU A 11 -13.93 -13.62 -29.15
CA LEU A 11 -14.08 -13.54 -27.69
C LEU A 11 -13.88 -12.08 -27.26
N PRO A 12 -14.78 -11.49 -26.45
CA PRO A 12 -14.49 -10.25 -25.77
C PRO A 12 -13.54 -10.58 -24.61
N LEU A 13 -12.25 -10.31 -24.81
CA LEU A 13 -11.28 -10.28 -23.73
C LEU A 13 -11.53 -8.99 -22.95
N ILE A 14 -12.31 -9.08 -21.86
CA ILE A 14 -12.42 -7.97 -20.91
C ILE A 14 -11.12 -7.95 -20.11
N ILE A 15 -10.17 -7.18 -20.61
CA ILE A 15 -8.90 -6.88 -19.97
C ILE A 15 -9.14 -5.73 -18.99
N GLY A 16 -9.19 -6.03 -17.69
CA GLY A 16 -8.85 -5.04 -16.68
C GLY A 16 -7.35 -5.10 -16.42
N LEU A 17 -6.56 -4.28 -17.12
CA LEU A 17 -5.14 -4.07 -16.80
C LEU A 17 -4.91 -2.61 -16.38
N ASN A 18 -4.28 -2.44 -15.23
CA ASN A 18 -3.42 -1.32 -14.88
C ASN A 18 -2.02 -1.91 -14.57
N LEU A 19 -1.40 -2.53 -15.57
CA LEU A 19 0.05 -2.78 -15.56
C LEU A 19 0.64 -2.08 -16.76
N GLY A 20 1.85 -1.54 -16.58
CA GLY A 20 2.52 -0.57 -17.44
C GLY A 20 2.52 -0.92 -18.92
N ALA A 21 1.39 -0.72 -19.58
CA ALA A 21 1.37 -0.33 -20.97
C ALA A 21 2.21 0.95 -21.04
N ALA A 22 3.06 1.05 -22.06
CA ALA A 22 3.54 2.34 -22.51
C ALA A 22 2.35 3.29 -22.46
N TYR A 23 2.38 4.27 -21.57
CA TYR A 23 1.31 5.28 -21.51
C TYR A 23 1.20 5.83 -22.91
N ALA A 24 -0.03 5.97 -23.42
CA ALA A 24 -0.23 6.39 -24.80
C ALA A 24 0.70 7.59 -25.08
N SER A 25 1.51 7.50 -26.14
CA SER A 25 2.57 8.48 -26.41
C SER A 25 2.03 9.91 -26.48
N ASP A 26 0.74 10.02 -26.77
CA ASP A 26 -0.06 11.23 -26.81
C ASP A 26 -0.96 11.40 -25.55
N VAL A 27 -0.33 11.53 -24.38
CA VAL A 27 -1.02 11.87 -23.11
C VAL A 27 -0.52 13.22 -22.60
N LEU A 28 -1.46 14.10 -22.24
CA LEU A 28 -1.20 15.37 -21.55
C LEU A 28 -2.10 15.43 -20.31
N PRO A 29 -1.75 16.24 -19.29
CA PRO A 29 -2.58 16.42 -18.10
C PRO A 29 -4.03 16.78 -18.45
N SER A 30 -4.98 16.33 -17.65
CA SER A 30 -6.41 16.48 -17.95
C SER A 30 -7.27 16.70 -16.71
N GLY A 31 -8.46 17.29 -16.92
CA GLY A 31 -9.41 17.58 -15.85
C GLY A 31 -8.95 18.71 -14.91
N ALA A 32 -8.26 19.72 -15.45
CA ALA A 32 -7.74 20.82 -14.65
C ALA A 32 -8.85 21.66 -14.01
N LYS A 33 -8.66 22.02 -12.74
CA LYS A 33 -9.45 23.01 -12.02
C LYS A 33 -8.51 23.95 -11.26
N ILE A 34 -8.56 25.24 -11.57
CA ILE A 34 -7.79 26.25 -10.86
C ILE A 34 -8.42 26.48 -9.48
N ILE A 35 -7.65 26.23 -8.42
CA ILE A 35 -8.08 26.35 -7.02
C ILE A 35 -7.63 27.70 -6.45
N ALA A 36 -6.40 28.10 -6.73
CA ALA A 36 -5.82 29.37 -6.32
C ALA A 36 -4.84 29.88 -7.37
N GLY A 37 -4.67 31.21 -7.44
CA GLY A 37 -3.96 31.86 -8.53
C GLY A 37 -4.88 32.23 -9.69
N ASP A 38 -4.29 32.59 -10.84
CA ASP A 38 -5.01 32.92 -12.07
C ASP A 38 -4.44 32.19 -13.29
N ALA A 39 -3.91 30.99 -13.06
CA ALA A 39 -3.28 30.19 -14.09
C ALA A 39 -4.23 29.90 -15.27
N SER A 40 -3.73 30.10 -16.48
CA SER A 40 -4.39 29.81 -17.75
C SER A 40 -3.66 28.66 -18.44
N ILE A 41 -4.43 27.70 -18.96
CA ILE A 41 -3.90 26.47 -19.57
C ILE A 41 -4.18 26.52 -21.07
N PHE A 42 -3.12 26.48 -21.86
CA PHE A 42 -3.17 26.44 -23.33
C PHE A 42 -2.71 25.08 -23.78
N LYS A 43 -3.58 24.35 -24.48
CA LYS A 43 -3.25 23.05 -25.06
C LYS A 43 -3.09 23.20 -26.57
N ASP A 44 -1.97 22.71 -27.07
CA ASP A 44 -1.69 22.41 -28.46
C ASP A 44 -1.34 20.92 -28.57
N ASP A 45 -1.48 20.31 -29.74
CA ASP A 45 -1.42 18.86 -30.00
C ASP A 45 -0.57 18.07 -28.95
N LYS A 46 0.74 18.29 -28.96
CA LYS A 46 1.72 17.64 -28.09
C LYS A 46 2.29 18.53 -26.98
N SER A 47 1.71 19.72 -26.76
CA SER A 47 2.23 20.65 -25.76
C SER A 47 1.15 21.34 -24.94
N MET A 48 1.40 21.46 -23.65
CA MET A 48 0.58 22.24 -22.74
C MET A 48 1.40 23.38 -22.16
N ALA A 49 0.95 24.62 -22.32
CA ALA A 49 1.52 25.78 -21.64
C ALA A 49 0.62 26.21 -20.48
N ILE A 50 1.21 26.48 -19.33
CA ILE A 50 0.53 26.91 -18.11
C ILE A 50 1.19 28.19 -17.63
N ILE A 51 0.44 29.29 -17.67
CA ILE A 51 0.95 30.63 -17.35
C ILE A 51 0.04 31.32 -16.35
N SER A 52 0.59 32.16 -15.50
CA SER A 52 -0.09 32.86 -14.41
C SER A 52 0.49 34.25 -14.21
N SER A 53 -0.30 35.17 -13.67
CA SER A 53 0.23 36.45 -13.16
C SER A 53 0.53 36.39 -11.66
N LYS A 54 0.17 35.28 -10.99
CA LYS A 54 0.41 35.04 -9.57
C LYS A 54 1.62 34.14 -9.36
N ASP A 55 2.43 34.49 -8.37
CA ASP A 55 3.60 33.72 -7.93
C ASP A 55 3.27 32.28 -7.50
N ARG A 56 2.05 32.06 -6.96
CA ARG A 56 1.67 30.78 -6.34
C ARG A 56 0.33 30.33 -6.87
N ASN A 57 0.33 29.14 -7.46
CA ASN A 57 -0.81 28.58 -8.16
C ASN A 57 -1.11 27.19 -7.63
N VAL A 58 -2.39 26.89 -7.40
CA VAL A 58 -2.86 25.57 -7.02
C VAL A 58 -3.83 25.09 -8.09
N ILE A 59 -3.51 23.94 -8.69
CA ILE A 59 -4.30 23.34 -9.75
C ILE A 59 -4.63 21.90 -9.34
N SER A 60 -5.91 21.58 -9.34
CA SER A 60 -6.40 20.21 -9.18
C SER A 60 -6.54 19.54 -10.54
N TRP A 61 -6.19 18.26 -10.62
CA TRP A 61 -6.18 17.48 -11.86
C TRP A 61 -6.85 16.13 -11.65
N ASN A 62 -7.64 15.69 -12.63
CA ASN A 62 -8.09 14.30 -12.68
C ASN A 62 -6.92 13.36 -13.00
N ASP A 63 -6.07 13.75 -13.95
CA ASP A 63 -4.82 13.06 -14.26
C ASP A 63 -3.73 14.07 -14.57
N PHE A 64 -2.53 13.83 -14.04
CA PHE A 64 -1.32 14.57 -14.41
C PHE A 64 -0.29 13.54 -14.89
N SER A 65 -0.38 13.21 -16.18
CA SER A 65 0.58 12.36 -16.87
C SER A 65 1.05 13.06 -18.15
N VAL A 66 2.27 12.76 -18.59
CA VAL A 66 2.90 13.35 -19.79
C VAL A 66 3.51 12.22 -20.60
N GLY A 67 2.92 11.91 -21.75
CA GLY A 67 3.41 10.89 -22.67
C GLY A 67 4.75 11.27 -23.29
N SER A 68 5.49 10.27 -23.80
CA SER A 68 6.89 10.42 -24.25
C SER A 68 7.12 11.45 -25.36
N GLU A 69 6.10 11.75 -26.18
CA GLU A 69 6.19 12.74 -27.25
C GLU A 69 5.68 14.13 -26.84
N ASN A 70 5.19 14.26 -25.61
CA ASN A 70 4.49 15.43 -25.12
C ASN A 70 5.32 16.25 -24.14
N LYS A 71 4.96 17.53 -24.02
CA LYS A 71 5.62 18.45 -23.08
C LYS A 71 4.64 19.35 -22.36
N VAL A 72 4.97 19.65 -21.11
CA VAL A 72 4.29 20.68 -20.30
C VAL A 72 5.28 21.78 -20.01
N VAL A 73 4.90 23.03 -20.29
CA VAL A 73 5.72 24.22 -20.07
C VAL A 73 4.99 25.12 -19.09
N PHE A 74 5.59 25.35 -17.93
CA PHE A 74 5.15 26.34 -16.97
C PHE A 74 5.91 27.65 -17.19
N ASP A 75 5.32 28.78 -16.79
CA ASP A 75 6.07 30.02 -16.59
C ASP A 75 6.95 29.96 -15.33
N GLU A 76 7.66 31.04 -14.99
CA GLU A 76 8.65 31.10 -13.89
C GLU A 76 8.09 31.02 -12.46
N HIS A 77 6.81 30.71 -12.27
CA HIS A 77 6.14 30.72 -10.96
C HIS A 77 6.17 29.36 -10.22
N LYS A 78 5.40 29.26 -9.13
CA LYS A 78 5.26 28.05 -8.30
C LYS A 78 3.90 27.39 -8.56
N TYR A 79 3.91 26.10 -8.84
CA TYR A 79 2.70 25.32 -9.16
C TYR A 79 2.56 24.10 -8.26
N LEU A 80 1.50 24.10 -7.45
CA LEU A 80 1.02 22.94 -6.71
C LEU A 80 -0.04 22.20 -7.52
N ASN A 81 0.37 21.06 -8.08
CA ASN A 81 -0.48 20.16 -8.87
C ASN A 81 -0.99 19.04 -7.97
N LEU A 82 -2.30 19.00 -7.75
CA LEU A 82 -2.97 18.02 -6.90
C LEU A 82 -3.76 17.04 -7.77
N VAL A 83 -3.32 15.79 -7.84
CA VAL A 83 -4.02 14.74 -8.59
C VAL A 83 -5.00 14.03 -7.69
N HIS A 84 -6.26 13.94 -8.13
CA HIS A 84 -7.34 13.30 -7.37
C HIS A 84 -8.01 12.14 -8.10
N GLY A 85 -7.56 11.78 -9.30
CA GLY A 85 -7.98 10.55 -9.96
C GLY A 85 -7.46 9.28 -9.26
N SER A 86 -7.83 8.12 -9.76
CA SER A 86 -7.50 6.81 -9.18
C SER A 86 -6.20 6.18 -9.69
N LYS A 87 -5.41 6.91 -10.50
CA LYS A 87 -4.23 6.40 -11.18
C LYS A 87 -2.96 7.16 -10.79
N ALA A 88 -1.83 6.45 -10.80
CA ALA A 88 -0.52 7.05 -10.63
C ALA A 88 -0.16 7.96 -11.80
N SER A 89 0.60 9.02 -11.53
CA SER A 89 1.13 9.93 -12.53
C SER A 89 2.31 9.28 -13.25
N VAL A 90 2.31 9.31 -14.59
CA VAL A 90 3.46 8.86 -15.38
C VAL A 90 3.95 9.95 -16.32
N ILE A 91 5.22 10.27 -16.17
CA ILE A 91 5.93 11.34 -16.88
C ILE A 91 7.01 10.65 -17.72
N ASP A 92 6.66 10.30 -18.95
CA ASP A 92 7.59 9.82 -19.97
C ASP A 92 8.06 10.96 -20.89
N GLY A 93 7.30 12.06 -20.96
CA GLY A 93 7.64 13.27 -21.70
C GLY A 93 8.41 14.28 -20.86
N SER A 94 8.27 15.57 -21.21
CA SER A 94 9.05 16.63 -20.59
C SER A 94 8.22 17.66 -19.82
N ILE A 95 8.73 18.11 -18.69
CA ILE A 95 8.21 19.23 -17.91
C ILE A 95 9.30 20.29 -17.83
N HIS A 96 8.99 21.50 -18.29
CA HIS A 96 9.94 22.61 -18.35
C HIS A 96 9.33 23.89 -17.77
N PHE A 97 10.20 24.79 -17.31
CA PHE A 97 9.84 26.13 -16.90
C PHE A 97 10.53 27.15 -17.80
N SER A 98 9.84 28.22 -18.22
CA SER A 98 10.41 29.25 -19.10
C SER A 98 11.42 30.18 -18.43
N GLY A 99 11.54 30.12 -17.09
CA GLY A 99 12.55 30.82 -16.29
C GLY A 99 12.94 29.99 -15.05
N SER A 100 14.15 30.22 -14.50
CA SER A 100 14.80 29.22 -13.64
C SER A 100 15.26 29.68 -12.26
N SER A 101 15.12 30.94 -11.85
CA SER A 101 15.69 31.38 -10.56
C SER A 101 14.83 31.05 -9.34
N ASP A 102 13.49 30.99 -9.48
CA ASP A 102 12.56 30.76 -8.37
C ASP A 102 11.38 29.81 -8.69
N SER A 103 11.40 29.19 -9.87
CA SER A 103 10.38 28.24 -10.33
C SER A 103 10.25 27.03 -9.40
N ALA A 104 9.02 26.57 -9.12
CA ALA A 104 8.84 25.38 -8.31
C ALA A 104 7.71 24.49 -8.83
N PHE A 105 8.04 23.23 -9.09
CA PHE A 105 7.11 22.20 -9.50
C PHE A 105 6.77 21.28 -8.33
N TYR A 106 5.54 21.33 -7.85
CA TYR A 106 5.03 20.40 -6.85
C TYR A 106 3.99 19.50 -7.51
N LEU A 107 4.14 18.18 -7.36
CA LEU A 107 3.18 17.19 -7.80
C LEU A 107 2.82 16.26 -6.63
N ILE A 108 1.55 16.27 -6.27
CA ILE A 108 0.99 15.40 -5.25
C ILE A 108 0.03 14.42 -5.91
N ASN A 109 0.38 13.12 -5.88
CA ASN A 109 -0.50 12.04 -6.34
C ASN A 109 -0.44 10.85 -5.37
N PRO A 110 -1.45 10.70 -4.50
CA PRO A 110 -1.61 9.55 -3.61
C PRO A 110 -1.41 8.17 -4.22
N ASN A 111 -1.73 7.99 -5.50
CA ASN A 111 -1.66 6.70 -6.17
C ASN A 111 -0.22 6.31 -6.56
N GLY A 112 0.69 7.27 -6.69
CA GLY A 112 2.07 7.05 -7.14
C GLY A 112 2.53 8.07 -8.18
N ILE A 113 3.85 8.17 -8.34
CA ILE A 113 4.50 9.02 -9.35
C ILE A 113 5.64 8.24 -10.00
N THR A 114 5.63 8.12 -11.32
CA THR A 114 6.74 7.54 -12.09
C THR A 114 7.27 8.56 -13.08
N LEU A 115 8.53 8.96 -12.93
CA LEU A 115 9.29 9.60 -13.98
C LEU A 115 9.96 8.49 -14.80
N GLY A 116 9.39 8.16 -15.96
CA GLY A 116 9.87 7.04 -16.78
C GLY A 116 11.20 7.34 -17.47
N LYS A 117 11.74 6.36 -18.18
CA LYS A 117 13.12 6.37 -18.69
C LYS A 117 13.42 7.55 -19.64
N THR A 118 12.42 7.99 -20.41
CA THR A 118 12.52 9.16 -21.30
C THR A 118 12.10 10.47 -20.63
N GLY A 119 11.53 10.38 -19.44
CA GLY A 119 10.97 11.51 -18.71
C GLY A 119 12.03 12.52 -18.29
N ILE A 120 11.69 13.81 -18.41
CA ILE A 120 12.55 14.92 -17.99
C ILE A 120 11.73 15.91 -17.16
N ILE A 121 12.25 16.31 -15.99
CA ILE A 121 11.71 17.44 -15.22
C ILE A 121 12.82 18.48 -15.02
N ASP A 122 12.62 19.67 -15.57
CA ASP A 122 13.53 20.80 -15.45
C ASP A 122 12.82 21.95 -14.72
N ALA A 123 13.16 22.15 -13.44
CA ALA A 123 12.63 23.22 -12.59
C ALA A 123 13.60 23.50 -11.43
N ASN A 124 13.65 24.73 -10.91
CA ASN A 124 14.57 25.08 -9.82
C ASN A 124 14.33 24.31 -8.52
N LYS A 125 13.05 24.12 -8.16
CA LYS A 125 12.62 23.24 -7.05
C LYS A 125 11.63 22.22 -7.58
N VAL A 126 11.85 20.95 -7.23
CA VAL A 126 10.98 19.82 -7.58
C VAL A 126 10.55 19.13 -6.30
N VAL A 127 9.24 19.02 -6.08
CA VAL A 127 8.66 18.32 -4.94
C VAL A 127 7.65 17.29 -5.44
N LEU A 128 7.92 16.02 -5.16
CA LEU A 128 7.08 14.89 -5.53
C LEU A 128 6.61 14.19 -4.26
N SER A 129 5.30 14.09 -4.06
CA SER A 129 4.76 13.43 -2.87
C SER A 129 3.53 12.59 -3.19
N THR A 130 3.34 11.55 -2.40
CA THR A 130 2.14 10.71 -2.42
C THR A 130 1.37 10.78 -1.09
N SER A 131 1.67 11.78 -0.25
CA SER A 131 1.00 12.01 1.03
C SER A 131 -0.40 12.61 0.84
N LYS A 132 -1.32 12.27 1.75
CA LYS A 132 -2.59 13.00 1.92
C LYS A 132 -2.30 14.47 2.25
N VAL A 133 -3.00 15.38 1.56
CA VAL A 133 -2.91 16.84 1.81
C VAL A 133 -4.05 17.31 2.68
N SER A 134 -3.73 18.18 3.64
CA SER A 134 -4.71 18.86 4.48
C SER A 134 -5.06 20.24 3.91
N GLU A 135 -6.22 20.78 4.28
CA GLU A 135 -6.57 22.16 3.93
C GLU A 135 -5.53 23.16 4.42
N LYS A 136 -5.01 22.95 5.63
CA LYS A 136 -3.96 23.77 6.21
C LYS A 136 -2.71 23.76 5.33
N THR A 137 -2.27 22.58 4.89
CA THR A 137 -1.09 22.42 4.02
C THR A 137 -1.24 23.22 2.73
N VAL A 138 -2.42 23.16 2.08
CA VAL A 138 -2.68 23.91 0.84
C VAL A 138 -2.76 25.42 1.12
N LYS A 139 -3.39 25.82 2.23
CA LYS A 139 -3.44 27.23 2.64
C LYS A 139 -2.06 27.80 2.93
N ASP A 140 -1.22 27.08 3.67
CA ASP A 140 0.15 27.49 3.98
C ASP A 140 0.97 27.68 2.68
N PHE A 141 0.77 26.82 1.68
CA PHE A 141 1.37 27.00 0.36
C PHE A 141 0.87 28.27 -0.34
N ILE A 142 -0.43 28.54 -0.33
CA ILE A 142 -0.98 29.77 -0.92
C ILE A 142 -0.42 31.02 -0.22
N ASP A 143 -0.22 30.96 1.08
CA ASP A 143 0.27 32.09 1.87
C ASP A 143 1.78 32.31 1.70
N SER A 144 2.58 31.24 1.73
CA SER A 144 4.04 31.31 1.85
C SER A 144 4.84 30.72 0.68
N GLY A 145 4.24 29.85 -0.12
CA GLY A 145 4.92 29.07 -1.17
C GLY A 145 5.64 27.83 -0.65
N GLU A 146 5.59 27.56 0.66
CA GLU A 146 6.14 26.37 1.28
C GLU A 146 5.08 25.30 1.51
N LEU A 147 5.49 24.04 1.40
CA LEU A 147 4.61 22.88 1.55
C LEU A 147 5.12 21.98 2.68
N SER A 148 4.41 21.97 3.81
CA SER A 148 4.71 21.05 4.91
C SER A 148 3.99 19.72 4.72
N LEU A 149 4.75 18.68 4.39
CA LEU A 149 4.24 17.33 4.19
C LEU A 149 4.15 16.55 5.51
N SER A 150 3.20 15.63 5.59
CA SER A 150 3.04 14.74 6.76
C SER A 150 4.05 13.58 6.78
N HIS A 151 4.77 13.39 5.67
CA HIS A 151 5.67 12.25 5.43
C HIS A 151 5.00 10.88 5.57
N ARG A 152 3.72 10.82 5.19
CA ARG A 152 2.89 9.61 5.15
C ARG A 152 2.53 9.29 3.70
N GLY A 153 3.55 9.19 2.85
CA GLY A 153 3.38 8.86 1.44
C GLY A 153 2.71 7.50 1.24
N MET A 154 1.73 7.42 0.34
CA MET A 154 0.93 6.24 0.05
C MET A 154 1.42 5.49 -1.19
N GLY A 155 1.39 6.11 -2.37
CA GLY A 155 1.92 5.53 -3.60
C GLY A 155 3.45 5.50 -3.66
N LYS A 156 4.00 4.60 -4.48
CA LYS A 156 5.45 4.55 -4.76
C LYS A 156 5.87 5.74 -5.61
N ILE A 157 7.10 6.21 -5.42
CA ILE A 157 7.74 7.18 -6.32
C ILE A 157 8.93 6.52 -7.02
N LYS A 158 8.91 6.50 -8.35
CA LYS A 158 9.94 5.89 -9.20
C LYS A 158 10.59 6.96 -10.06
N LEU A 159 11.88 7.22 -9.86
CA LEU A 159 12.67 8.21 -10.60
C LEU A 159 13.64 7.49 -11.52
N ILE A 160 13.21 7.26 -12.76
CA ILE A 160 13.93 6.46 -13.76
C ILE A 160 14.60 7.37 -14.80
N GLY A 161 13.93 8.46 -15.17
CA GLY A 161 14.41 9.48 -16.10
C GLY A 161 15.35 10.51 -15.47
N GLN A 162 15.35 11.73 -16.02
CA GLN A 162 16.25 12.81 -15.61
C GLN A 162 15.50 13.91 -14.85
N ILE A 163 16.11 14.42 -13.79
CA ILE A 163 15.63 15.61 -13.09
C ILE A 163 16.76 16.63 -13.09
N ARG A 164 16.47 17.86 -13.52
CA ARG A 164 17.41 18.99 -13.45
C ARG A 164 16.83 20.02 -12.50
N THR A 165 17.45 20.14 -11.33
CA THR A 165 16.93 20.96 -10.24
C THR A 165 18.05 21.46 -9.33
N SER A 166 17.77 22.54 -8.59
CA SER A 166 18.63 22.99 -7.49
C SER A 166 18.15 22.39 -6.15
N ASN A 167 16.89 21.99 -6.05
CA ASN A 167 16.31 21.39 -4.86
C ASN A 167 15.30 20.29 -5.21
N LEU A 168 15.46 19.11 -4.60
CA LEU A 168 14.58 17.97 -4.79
C LEU A 168 14.05 17.48 -3.44
N VAL A 169 12.73 17.37 -3.34
CA VAL A 169 12.05 16.72 -2.22
C VAL A 169 11.19 15.57 -2.75
N VAL A 170 11.37 14.38 -2.19
CA VAL A 170 10.63 13.17 -2.55
C VAL A 170 10.02 12.56 -1.30
N ASP A 171 8.71 12.33 -1.31
CA ASP A 171 7.96 11.80 -0.18
C ASP A 171 6.97 10.72 -0.63
N GLY A 172 7.44 9.47 -0.69
CA GLY A 172 6.67 8.32 -1.17
C GLY A 172 6.40 7.28 -0.08
N SER A 173 5.64 6.23 -0.41
CA SER A 173 5.66 5.03 0.42
C SER A 173 7.00 4.33 0.32
N GLN A 174 7.33 3.88 -0.88
CA GLN A 174 8.65 3.45 -1.31
C GLN A 174 9.19 4.45 -2.34
N VAL A 175 10.49 4.73 -2.29
CA VAL A 175 11.17 5.54 -3.30
C VAL A 175 12.19 4.67 -4.03
N ILE A 176 12.15 4.67 -5.36
CA ILE A 176 13.07 3.93 -6.22
C ILE A 176 13.74 4.93 -7.15
N ILE A 177 15.07 5.00 -7.15
CA ILE A 177 15.84 5.85 -8.05
C ILE A 177 16.73 4.95 -8.89
N ARG A 178 16.52 4.96 -10.21
CA ARG A 178 17.29 4.10 -11.14
C ARG A 178 18.77 4.43 -11.09
N ASP A 179 19.10 5.70 -11.28
CA ASP A 179 20.46 6.20 -11.27
C ASP A 179 20.46 7.57 -10.57
N ILE A 180 21.00 7.66 -9.36
CA ILE A 180 20.99 8.92 -8.59
C ILE A 180 21.71 10.06 -9.32
N GLU A 181 22.67 9.73 -10.17
CA GLU A 181 23.45 10.67 -10.99
C GLU A 181 22.64 11.29 -12.16
N ASN A 182 21.44 10.76 -12.46
CA ASN A 182 20.50 11.39 -13.39
C ASN A 182 19.74 12.57 -12.77
N ILE A 183 19.90 12.79 -11.46
CA ILE A 183 19.43 13.98 -10.76
C ILE A 183 20.58 14.98 -10.79
N LYS A 184 20.41 16.03 -11.57
CA LYS A 184 21.46 16.96 -11.95
C LYS A 184 21.18 18.36 -11.45
N ARG A 185 22.24 19.10 -11.17
CA ARG A 185 22.15 20.50 -10.74
C ARG A 185 21.72 21.39 -11.92
N LEU A 186 20.73 22.25 -11.70
CA LEU A 186 20.18 23.11 -12.78
C LEU A 186 21.16 24.22 -13.24
N ASN A 187 22.09 24.64 -12.39
CA ASN A 187 22.91 25.85 -12.59
C ASN A 187 24.17 25.67 -13.46
N ASP A 188 24.44 24.47 -13.99
CA ASP A 188 25.69 24.18 -14.70
C ASP A 188 25.63 24.40 -16.22
N GLY A 189 24.44 24.74 -16.78
CA GLY A 189 24.16 24.94 -18.22
C GLY A 189 24.54 23.78 -19.15
N SER A 190 25.17 22.74 -18.61
CA SER A 190 25.81 21.62 -19.31
C SER A 190 25.30 20.28 -18.80
N TYR A 191 24.56 20.29 -17.69
CA TYR A 191 23.94 19.19 -16.99
C TYR A 191 24.91 18.02 -16.83
N LYS A 192 26.10 18.31 -16.33
CA LYS A 192 27.18 17.35 -16.04
C LYS A 192 27.28 17.05 -14.57
N GLU A 193 26.92 17.99 -13.70
CA GLU A 193 27.07 17.84 -12.25
C GLU A 193 25.84 17.15 -11.65
N ALA A 194 26.08 16.04 -10.94
CA ALA A 194 25.07 15.41 -10.11
C ALA A 194 24.68 16.36 -8.97
N LEU A 195 23.39 16.40 -8.64
CA LEU A 195 22.92 17.12 -7.46
C LEU A 195 23.26 16.26 -6.22
N THR A 196 23.94 16.84 -5.24
CA THR A 196 24.35 16.16 -4.01
C THR A 196 24.00 17.00 -2.78
N ASN A 197 24.17 16.42 -1.59
CA ASN A 197 24.04 17.07 -0.30
C ASN A 197 25.37 17.49 0.34
N THR A 198 26.45 17.54 -0.45
CA THR A 198 27.80 17.83 0.05
C THR A 198 28.01 19.31 0.39
N GLU A 199 27.35 20.20 -0.35
CA GLU A 199 27.45 21.66 -0.13
C GLU A 199 26.26 22.17 0.70
N ASP A 200 25.05 21.87 0.24
CA ASP A 200 23.79 22.27 0.86
C ASP A 200 22.82 21.09 0.92
N GLU A 201 21.81 21.13 1.80
CA GLU A 201 20.72 20.13 1.80
C GLU A 201 19.78 20.35 0.60
N SER A 202 20.21 19.87 -0.56
CA SER A 202 19.54 20.04 -1.84
C SER A 202 18.61 18.86 -2.19
N ILE A 203 18.78 17.71 -1.54
CA ILE A 203 17.99 16.49 -1.76
C ILE A 203 17.44 16.01 -0.43
N VAL A 204 16.12 15.83 -0.36
CA VAL A 204 15.44 15.20 0.77
C VAL A 204 14.58 14.07 0.24
N ILE A 205 14.85 12.83 0.68
CA ILE A 205 14.08 11.66 0.29
C ILE A 205 13.51 11.02 1.55
N LYS A 206 12.19 10.84 1.59
CA LYS A 206 11.45 10.21 2.69
C LYS A 206 10.59 9.07 2.16
N SER A 207 10.53 8.01 2.96
CA SER A 207 9.74 6.81 2.70
C SER A 207 8.93 6.46 3.95
N SER A 208 7.61 6.35 3.79
CA SER A 208 6.72 5.97 4.89
C SER A 208 6.84 4.49 5.26
N THR A 209 7.28 3.63 4.33
CA THR A 209 7.51 2.19 4.55
C THR A 209 8.96 1.86 4.88
N LYS A 210 9.83 2.87 5.09
CA LYS A 210 11.26 2.69 5.34
C LYS A 210 11.94 1.83 4.27
N ARG A 211 11.68 2.13 3.00
CA ARG A 211 12.34 1.52 1.84
C ARG A 211 12.65 2.58 0.77
N ILE A 212 13.94 2.80 0.53
CA ILE A 212 14.50 3.73 -0.45
C ILE A 212 15.56 2.97 -1.25
N ASP A 213 15.23 2.53 -2.46
CA ASP A 213 16.11 1.76 -3.34
C ASP A 213 16.87 2.72 -4.28
N ILE A 214 18.20 2.74 -4.22
CA ILE A 214 19.04 3.69 -4.97
C ILE A 214 20.06 2.95 -5.82
N GLY A 215 19.97 3.08 -7.14
CA GLY A 215 21.02 2.70 -8.07
C GLY A 215 21.95 3.84 -8.47
N GLY A 216 22.96 3.51 -9.27
CA GLY A 216 23.99 4.41 -9.76
C GLY A 216 25.30 3.68 -10.00
N ARG A 217 26.36 4.41 -10.36
CA ARG A 217 27.67 3.76 -10.61
C ARG A 217 28.23 3.09 -9.35
N SER A 218 28.99 2.02 -9.56
CA SER A 218 29.71 1.32 -8.49
C SER A 218 30.64 2.25 -7.70
N GLY A 219 30.63 2.11 -6.36
CA GLY A 219 31.53 2.84 -5.45
C GLY A 219 31.07 4.24 -5.06
N LEU A 220 29.80 4.60 -5.33
CA LEU A 220 29.19 5.81 -4.78
C LEU A 220 29.01 5.67 -3.26
N ASP A 221 29.38 6.73 -2.52
CA ASP A 221 29.10 6.83 -1.09
C ASP A 221 27.78 7.59 -0.89
N LEU A 222 26.68 6.85 -0.78
CA LEU A 222 25.34 7.41 -0.63
C LEU A 222 25.14 8.15 0.69
N GLU A 223 25.80 7.71 1.76
CA GLU A 223 25.68 8.34 3.07
C GLU A 223 26.40 9.69 3.09
N SER A 224 27.65 9.74 2.63
CA SER A 224 28.43 10.98 2.63
C SER A 224 27.93 11.99 1.60
N ALA A 225 27.61 11.54 0.37
CA ALA A 225 27.24 12.45 -0.71
C ALA A 225 25.77 12.87 -0.67
N TYR A 226 24.86 12.01 -0.19
CA TYR A 226 23.42 12.24 -0.23
C TYR A 226 22.74 12.25 1.13
N LYS A 227 23.46 11.98 2.23
CA LYS A 227 22.92 11.89 3.60
C LYS A 227 21.84 10.81 3.76
N LEU A 228 21.88 9.77 2.92
CA LEU A 228 20.95 8.64 2.99
C LEU A 228 21.54 7.51 3.82
N LYS A 229 20.78 7.00 4.78
CA LYS A 229 21.25 5.99 5.73
C LYS A 229 20.35 4.77 5.80
N LYS A 230 20.87 3.68 6.34
CA LYS A 230 20.11 2.42 6.50
C LYS A 230 18.90 2.59 7.42
N GLU A 231 18.97 3.42 8.45
CA GLU A 231 17.86 3.75 9.35
C GLU A 231 16.71 4.53 8.68
N ASP A 232 16.99 5.17 7.55
CA ASP A 232 15.99 5.81 6.71
C ASP A 232 15.32 4.83 5.74
N GLY A 233 15.82 3.60 5.67
CA GLY A 233 15.34 2.56 4.76
C GLY A 233 16.17 2.41 3.49
N LEU A 234 17.39 2.95 3.45
CA LEU A 234 18.27 2.83 2.27
C LEU A 234 18.58 1.37 1.93
N VAL A 235 18.29 1.01 0.68
CA VAL A 235 18.77 -0.18 -0.02
C VAL A 235 19.68 0.30 -1.15
N ASP A 236 20.96 -0.03 -1.04
CA ASP A 236 22.00 0.42 -1.97
C ASP A 236 22.16 -0.61 -3.10
N HIS A 237 21.83 -0.19 -4.31
CA HIS A 237 21.96 -0.94 -5.57
C HIS A 237 23.06 -0.37 -6.47
N THR A 238 23.96 0.46 -5.94
CA THR A 238 25.04 1.04 -6.73
C THR A 238 25.96 -0.04 -7.29
N GLY A 239 26.24 0.02 -8.60
CA GLY A 239 26.97 -1.01 -9.33
C GLY A 239 26.14 -2.21 -9.79
N GLU A 240 24.85 -2.28 -9.46
CA GLU A 240 23.92 -3.27 -10.03
C GLU A 240 23.30 -2.75 -11.33
N ILE A 241 22.91 -3.67 -12.23
CA ILE A 241 22.28 -3.33 -13.50
C ILE A 241 20.79 -3.09 -13.28
N ALA A 242 20.35 -1.86 -13.50
CA ALA A 242 18.94 -1.48 -13.37
C ALA A 242 18.08 -2.01 -14.53
N LEU A 243 16.95 -2.64 -14.19
CA LEU A 243 15.96 -3.14 -15.13
C LEU A 243 14.68 -2.30 -15.04
N SER A 244 14.36 -1.50 -16.06
CA SER A 244 13.14 -0.67 -16.07
C SER A 244 12.11 -1.04 -17.13
N ASP A 245 12.53 -1.76 -18.16
CA ASP A 245 11.73 -2.06 -19.34
C ASP A 245 12.12 -3.39 -19.98
N LYS A 246 11.37 -3.82 -20.99
CA LYS A 246 11.60 -5.08 -21.72
C LYS A 246 13.01 -5.18 -22.28
N ASP A 247 13.54 -4.09 -22.85
CA ASP A 247 14.86 -4.09 -23.49
C ASP A 247 15.98 -4.30 -22.47
N ASP A 248 15.84 -3.75 -21.26
CA ASP A 248 16.79 -3.99 -20.16
C ASP A 248 16.76 -5.46 -19.72
N PHE A 249 15.57 -6.06 -19.57
CA PHE A 249 15.43 -7.49 -19.21
C PHE A 249 16.01 -8.43 -20.26
N GLN A 250 15.84 -8.12 -21.55
CA GLN A 250 16.36 -8.97 -22.63
C GLN A 250 17.89 -9.05 -22.68
N LYS A 251 18.60 -8.16 -21.99
CA LYS A 251 20.07 -8.17 -21.91
C LYS A 251 20.61 -9.15 -20.86
N ILE A 252 19.76 -9.70 -19.98
CA ILE A 252 20.19 -10.67 -18.94
C ILE A 252 20.86 -11.89 -19.59
N LYS A 253 20.40 -12.31 -20.77
CA LYS A 253 20.95 -13.48 -21.48
C LYS A 253 22.42 -13.33 -21.84
N ASP A 254 22.90 -12.09 -21.93
CA ASP A 254 24.28 -11.78 -22.27
C ASP A 254 25.18 -11.84 -21.03
N ASN A 255 24.63 -11.58 -19.83
CA ASN A 255 25.36 -11.55 -18.55
C ASN A 255 24.54 -12.19 -17.40
N PRO A 256 24.26 -13.51 -17.45
CA PRO A 256 23.33 -14.18 -16.53
C PRO A 256 23.88 -14.37 -15.10
N ASP A 257 25.10 -13.95 -14.85
CA ASP A 257 25.83 -14.02 -13.58
C ASP A 257 25.95 -12.67 -12.87
N GLU A 258 25.46 -11.58 -13.48
CA GLU A 258 25.52 -10.23 -12.92
C GLU A 258 24.42 -9.96 -11.87
N LYS A 259 24.54 -8.80 -11.21
CA LYS A 259 23.56 -8.32 -10.22
C LYS A 259 22.61 -7.32 -10.85
N TYR A 260 21.34 -7.46 -10.53
CA TYR A 260 20.26 -6.67 -11.10
C TYR A 260 19.30 -6.21 -10.02
N PHE A 261 18.68 -5.06 -10.27
CA PHE A 261 17.51 -4.63 -9.51
C PHE A 261 16.44 -4.05 -10.44
N ILE A 262 15.18 -4.31 -10.11
CA ILE A 262 14.05 -3.91 -10.92
C ILE A 262 13.54 -2.57 -10.42
N THR A 263 13.39 -1.62 -11.33
CA THR A 263 13.05 -0.23 -11.01
C THR A 263 11.62 0.15 -11.35
N ASN A 264 10.92 -0.70 -12.09
CA ASN A 264 9.53 -0.50 -12.48
C ASN A 264 8.78 -1.83 -12.57
N ASP A 265 7.45 -1.76 -12.57
CA ASP A 265 6.63 -2.89 -13.01
C ASP A 265 6.84 -3.05 -14.52
N VAL A 266 7.12 -4.27 -14.98
CA VAL A 266 7.49 -4.52 -16.37
C VAL A 266 6.60 -5.60 -16.98
N ASP A 267 5.88 -5.22 -18.03
CA ASP A 267 5.28 -6.19 -18.94
C ASP A 267 6.25 -6.50 -20.09
N LEU A 268 6.80 -7.72 -20.08
CA LEU A 268 7.65 -8.20 -21.16
C LEU A 268 6.83 -8.56 -22.41
N GLY A 269 5.50 -8.63 -22.30
CA GLY A 269 4.62 -9.11 -23.36
C GLY A 269 5.01 -10.52 -23.79
N GLU A 270 4.97 -10.77 -25.10
CA GLU A 270 5.45 -12.03 -25.66
C GLU A 270 6.98 -12.06 -25.73
N ILE A 271 7.58 -13.13 -25.20
CA ILE A 271 9.00 -13.48 -25.31
C ILE A 271 9.14 -14.85 -25.97
N LYS A 272 10.19 -15.02 -26.78
CA LYS A 272 10.46 -16.25 -27.56
C LYS A 272 11.51 -17.17 -26.93
N GLU A 273 12.21 -16.66 -25.94
CA GLU A 273 13.26 -17.35 -25.20
C GLU A 273 13.20 -16.94 -23.72
N THR A 274 13.75 -17.77 -22.84
CA THR A 274 13.94 -17.39 -21.43
C THR A 274 15.00 -16.30 -21.32
N LEU A 275 14.97 -15.55 -20.22
CA LEU A 275 15.89 -14.43 -20.02
C LEU A 275 17.35 -14.83 -19.88
N ASP A 276 17.63 -16.10 -19.59
CA ASP A 276 18.97 -16.68 -19.53
C ASP A 276 19.37 -17.41 -20.83
N ALA A 277 18.51 -17.43 -21.86
CA ALA A 277 18.72 -18.14 -23.12
C ALA A 277 19.24 -19.58 -22.93
N ASP A 278 18.62 -20.31 -21.99
CA ASP A 278 18.96 -21.70 -21.63
C ASP A 278 20.36 -21.91 -21.02
N LYS A 279 21.11 -20.84 -20.68
CA LYS A 279 22.44 -20.92 -20.06
C LYS A 279 22.39 -21.17 -18.55
N GLY A 280 21.24 -20.90 -17.93
CA GLY A 280 21.08 -20.80 -16.47
C GLY A 280 21.48 -19.42 -15.93
N PHE A 281 20.67 -18.88 -15.03
CA PHE A 281 20.94 -17.67 -14.28
C PHE A 281 21.60 -18.00 -12.94
N SER A 282 22.72 -17.35 -12.64
CA SER A 282 23.49 -17.52 -11.40
C SER A 282 23.73 -16.22 -10.64
N GLY A 283 23.25 -15.10 -11.19
CA GLY A 283 23.37 -13.77 -10.60
C GLY A 283 22.37 -13.50 -9.47
N SER A 284 22.10 -12.21 -9.22
CA SER A 284 21.09 -11.79 -8.26
C SER A 284 20.08 -10.80 -8.82
N ILE A 285 18.82 -10.91 -8.40
CA ILE A 285 17.75 -9.96 -8.71
C ILE A 285 17.08 -9.53 -7.40
N ASP A 286 17.07 -8.22 -7.11
CA ASP A 286 16.10 -7.61 -6.20
C ASP A 286 14.98 -6.97 -7.02
N GLY A 287 13.74 -7.42 -6.83
CA GLY A 287 12.59 -6.87 -7.53
C GLY A 287 12.19 -5.47 -7.05
N ALA A 288 12.72 -5.00 -5.92
CA ALA A 288 12.28 -3.79 -5.23
C ALA A 288 10.75 -3.73 -5.06
N TYR A 289 10.12 -4.89 -4.83
CA TYR A 289 8.68 -5.09 -4.81
C TYR A 289 7.95 -4.60 -6.08
N ASN A 290 8.59 -4.69 -7.24
CA ASN A 290 7.95 -4.56 -8.54
C ASN A 290 7.51 -5.92 -9.07
N SER A 291 6.66 -5.86 -10.09
CA SER A 291 6.09 -7.00 -10.79
C SER A 291 6.65 -7.18 -12.19
N VAL A 292 6.68 -8.44 -12.64
CA VAL A 292 7.00 -8.81 -14.01
C VAL A 292 5.89 -9.70 -14.56
N SER A 293 5.35 -9.34 -15.72
CA SER A 293 4.43 -10.17 -16.51
C SER A 293 5.05 -10.57 -17.84
N TYR A 294 4.71 -11.76 -18.33
CA TYR A 294 5.21 -12.25 -19.62
C TYR A 294 4.36 -13.39 -20.17
N THR A 295 4.43 -13.58 -21.49
CA THR A 295 3.99 -14.79 -22.17
C THR A 295 5.18 -15.42 -22.89
N LEU A 296 5.59 -16.61 -22.49
CA LEU A 296 6.64 -17.38 -23.15
C LEU A 296 6.03 -18.29 -24.22
N VAL A 297 6.42 -18.05 -25.48
CA VAL A 297 6.04 -18.87 -26.63
C VAL A 297 7.31 -19.31 -27.35
N THR A 298 7.71 -20.57 -27.19
CA THR A 298 8.91 -21.10 -27.84
C THR A 298 8.58 -21.89 -29.10
N ASP A 299 9.54 -21.96 -30.02
CA ASP A 299 9.46 -22.88 -31.15
C ASP A 299 9.49 -24.35 -30.68
N LYS A 300 8.93 -25.24 -31.51
CA LYS A 300 8.94 -26.67 -31.25
C LYS A 300 10.38 -27.18 -31.15
N GLY A 301 10.71 -27.87 -30.05
CA GLY A 301 12.04 -28.43 -29.87
C GLY A 301 12.15 -29.47 -28.75
N GLN A 302 13.39 -29.81 -28.39
CA GLN A 302 13.74 -30.75 -27.30
C GLN A 302 13.93 -30.04 -25.95
N ARG A 303 13.46 -28.80 -25.81
CA ARG A 303 13.60 -27.99 -24.59
C ARG A 303 12.81 -28.62 -23.44
N SER A 304 13.43 -28.78 -22.28
CA SER A 304 12.74 -29.29 -21.09
C SER A 304 12.33 -28.21 -20.10
N ASP A 305 12.97 -27.04 -20.12
CA ASP A 305 12.87 -26.09 -19.01
C ASP A 305 12.17 -24.80 -19.46
N TYR A 306 11.07 -24.46 -18.79
CA TYR A 306 10.19 -23.33 -19.13
C TYR A 306 9.89 -22.46 -17.92
N GLY A 307 10.00 -21.15 -18.10
CA GLY A 307 9.66 -20.12 -17.11
C GLY A 307 10.18 -18.76 -17.54
N LEU A 308 10.31 -17.80 -16.62
CA LEU A 308 11.01 -16.55 -16.90
C LEU A 308 12.50 -16.84 -17.14
N PHE A 309 13.04 -17.74 -16.32
CA PHE A 309 14.35 -18.36 -16.47
C PHE A 309 14.20 -19.84 -16.84
N SER A 310 15.15 -20.36 -17.62
CA SER A 310 15.22 -21.81 -17.82
C SER A 310 15.63 -22.48 -16.51
N ARG A 311 16.64 -21.92 -15.84
CA ARG A 311 17.24 -22.48 -14.63
C ARG A 311 17.82 -21.39 -13.75
N LEU A 312 17.57 -21.48 -12.45
CA LEU A 312 18.31 -20.75 -11.41
C LEU A 312 19.36 -21.70 -10.82
N ASP A 313 20.65 -21.37 -10.91
CA ASP A 313 21.75 -22.19 -10.37
C ASP A 313 22.71 -21.31 -9.55
N GLY A 314 22.63 -21.41 -8.22
CA GLY A 314 23.40 -20.53 -7.33
C GLY A 314 22.87 -19.09 -7.28
N ALA A 315 21.68 -18.83 -7.82
CA ALA A 315 21.11 -17.49 -7.94
C ALA A 315 20.46 -17.00 -6.64
N SER A 316 20.26 -15.68 -6.57
CA SER A 316 19.44 -15.03 -5.54
C SER A 316 18.31 -14.23 -6.18
N VAL A 317 17.06 -14.46 -5.79
CA VAL A 317 15.91 -13.66 -6.24
C VAL A 317 15.14 -13.18 -5.01
N SER A 318 14.89 -11.89 -4.92
CA SER A 318 14.17 -11.32 -3.79
C SER A 318 13.17 -10.25 -4.18
N ASN A 319 12.12 -10.08 -3.36
CA ASN A 319 11.13 -8.99 -3.46
C ASN A 319 10.51 -8.83 -4.86
N LEU A 320 10.24 -9.95 -5.54
CA LEU A 320 9.77 -9.97 -6.92
C LEU A 320 8.39 -10.61 -6.99
N LYS A 321 7.46 -9.94 -7.67
CA LYS A 321 6.19 -10.53 -8.07
C LYS A 321 6.24 -10.95 -9.53
N ILE A 322 5.93 -12.21 -9.81
CA ILE A 322 5.60 -12.68 -11.14
C ILE A 322 4.08 -12.64 -11.26
N ASP A 323 3.56 -11.80 -12.14
CA ASP A 323 2.14 -11.53 -12.26
C ASP A 323 1.62 -11.95 -13.64
N ARG A 324 0.60 -12.81 -13.69
CA ARG A 324 0.01 -13.35 -14.93
C ARG A 324 1.04 -13.89 -15.93
N ALA A 325 2.05 -14.62 -15.44
CA ALA A 325 2.96 -15.36 -16.32
C ALA A 325 2.19 -16.43 -17.09
N SER A 326 2.41 -16.53 -18.40
CA SER A 326 1.85 -17.58 -19.25
C SER A 326 2.96 -18.32 -19.99
N VAL A 327 2.92 -19.65 -19.98
CA VAL A 327 3.92 -20.52 -20.62
C VAL A 327 3.22 -21.49 -21.58
N GLY A 328 3.55 -21.35 -22.87
CA GLY A 328 3.22 -22.30 -23.93
C GLY A 328 4.29 -23.38 -24.05
N VAL A 329 4.00 -24.57 -23.52
CA VAL A 329 4.90 -25.73 -23.63
C VAL A 329 4.78 -26.34 -25.03
N ASN A 330 5.85 -26.22 -25.82
CA ASN A 330 5.96 -26.79 -27.16
C ASN A 330 7.21 -27.69 -27.27
N SER A 331 7.19 -28.80 -26.53
CA SER A 331 8.33 -29.70 -26.39
C SER A 331 8.05 -31.12 -26.90
N THR A 332 9.08 -31.75 -27.44
CA THR A 332 9.13 -33.19 -27.73
C THR A 332 9.96 -33.97 -26.70
N ALA A 333 10.42 -33.32 -25.61
CA ALA A 333 11.14 -33.97 -24.53
C ALA A 333 10.22 -34.93 -23.75
N SER A 334 10.80 -35.98 -23.15
CA SER A 334 10.05 -36.96 -22.35
C SER A 334 9.54 -36.39 -21.02
N GLU A 335 10.30 -35.45 -20.44
CA GLU A 335 9.95 -34.71 -19.23
C GLU A 335 10.13 -33.22 -19.49
N VAL A 336 9.17 -32.43 -19.04
CA VAL A 336 9.18 -30.96 -19.09
C VAL A 336 9.00 -30.41 -17.68
N TYR A 337 9.65 -29.30 -17.39
CA TYR A 337 9.62 -28.58 -16.11
C TYR A 337 9.18 -27.15 -16.39
N ALA A 338 7.99 -26.80 -15.92
CA ALA A 338 7.38 -25.50 -16.16
C ALA A 338 7.06 -24.80 -14.83
N GLY A 339 7.53 -23.56 -14.68
CA GLY A 339 7.12 -22.71 -13.58
C GLY A 339 7.09 -21.24 -13.92
N GLY A 340 6.34 -20.46 -13.15
CA GLY A 340 6.15 -19.03 -13.40
C GLY A 340 7.44 -18.24 -13.26
N LEU A 341 8.30 -18.59 -12.31
CA LEU A 341 9.64 -17.99 -12.19
C LEU A 341 10.68 -18.76 -13.01
N SER A 342 10.75 -20.09 -12.85
CA SER A 342 11.83 -20.87 -13.49
C SER A 342 11.42 -22.29 -13.83
N GLY A 343 11.99 -22.85 -14.90
CA GLY A 343 11.88 -24.28 -15.18
C GLY A 343 12.51 -25.11 -14.07
N ARG A 344 13.76 -24.77 -13.69
CA ARG A 344 14.50 -25.44 -12.61
C ARG A 344 15.10 -24.47 -11.60
N VAL A 345 15.24 -24.90 -10.36
CA VAL A 345 15.92 -24.17 -9.29
C VAL A 345 16.89 -25.09 -8.58
N LYS A 346 18.15 -24.66 -8.42
CA LYS A 346 19.23 -25.40 -7.78
C LYS A 346 20.12 -24.46 -6.98
N ASN A 347 20.52 -24.86 -5.79
CA ASN A 347 21.46 -24.11 -4.93
C ASN A 347 21.10 -22.61 -4.75
N SER A 348 19.83 -22.24 -4.90
CA SER A 348 19.42 -20.83 -5.03
C SER A 348 18.68 -20.33 -3.80
N SER A 349 18.69 -19.01 -3.59
CA SER A 349 17.94 -18.35 -2.52
C SER A 349 16.78 -17.53 -3.09
N LEU A 350 15.57 -17.81 -2.63
CA LEU A 350 14.34 -17.11 -3.03
C LEU A 350 13.69 -16.50 -1.79
N LYS A 351 13.45 -15.19 -1.79
CA LYS A 351 12.89 -14.48 -0.63
C LYS A 351 11.83 -13.46 -1.01
N ASN A 352 10.67 -13.49 -0.38
CA ASN A 352 9.59 -12.52 -0.67
C ASN A 352 9.21 -12.56 -2.16
N VAL A 353 9.16 -13.76 -2.74
CA VAL A 353 8.80 -13.95 -4.15
C VAL A 353 7.34 -14.38 -4.22
N GLU A 354 6.57 -13.72 -5.07
CA GLU A 354 5.18 -14.07 -5.27
C GLU A 354 4.91 -14.45 -6.72
N VAL A 355 4.11 -15.48 -6.96
CA VAL A 355 3.60 -15.80 -8.30
C VAL A 355 2.08 -15.77 -8.27
N HIS A 356 1.47 -14.91 -9.07
CA HIS A 356 0.03 -14.70 -9.13
C HIS A 356 -0.51 -15.15 -10.48
N GLY A 357 -1.46 -16.09 -10.46
CA GLY A 357 -2.19 -16.52 -11.65
C GLY A 357 -1.32 -17.14 -12.75
N PHE A 358 -0.36 -18.00 -12.41
CA PHE A 358 0.46 -18.68 -13.41
C PHE A 358 -0.40 -19.53 -14.36
N ASP A 359 -0.25 -19.30 -15.66
CA ASP A 359 -0.92 -20.04 -16.72
C ASP A 359 0.06 -20.94 -17.47
N VAL A 360 -0.25 -22.24 -17.54
CA VAL A 360 0.50 -23.18 -18.37
C VAL A 360 -0.43 -23.87 -19.35
N GLN A 361 0.02 -23.93 -20.60
CA GLN A 361 -0.68 -24.64 -21.67
C GLN A 361 0.28 -25.59 -22.38
N ASN A 362 -0.20 -26.80 -22.68
CA ASN A 362 0.53 -27.72 -23.56
C ASN A 362 0.05 -27.52 -25.00
N GLU A 363 0.94 -27.05 -25.87
CA GLU A 363 0.66 -26.79 -27.29
C GLU A 363 0.94 -28.03 -28.17
N TYR A 364 1.56 -29.07 -27.60
CA TYR A 364 1.96 -30.28 -28.32
C TYR A 364 1.44 -31.56 -27.65
N ASN A 365 0.78 -32.44 -28.41
CA ASN A 365 0.17 -33.67 -27.88
C ASN A 365 1.15 -34.77 -27.41
N SER A 366 2.45 -34.51 -27.20
CA SER A 366 3.32 -35.51 -26.56
C SER A 366 4.66 -35.01 -26.00
N PRO A 367 4.67 -34.32 -24.85
CA PRO A 367 5.50 -34.68 -23.70
C PRO A 367 4.74 -35.70 -22.83
N ILE A 368 5.40 -36.76 -22.37
CA ILE A 368 4.76 -37.80 -21.54
C ILE A 368 4.45 -37.27 -20.13
N ARG A 369 5.20 -36.27 -19.66
CA ARG A 369 5.06 -35.72 -18.30
C ARG A 369 5.51 -34.27 -18.20
N ILE A 370 4.65 -33.42 -17.63
CA ILE A 370 4.94 -32.00 -17.38
C ILE A 370 4.91 -31.74 -15.87
N TYR A 371 6.09 -31.59 -15.27
CA TYR A 371 6.25 -31.13 -13.90
C TYR A 371 5.97 -29.65 -13.83
N THR A 372 4.87 -29.29 -13.18
CA THR A 372 4.36 -27.93 -13.13
C THR A 372 4.29 -27.46 -11.68
N GLY A 373 4.98 -26.37 -11.38
CA GLY A 373 4.79 -25.63 -10.13
C GLY A 373 4.64 -24.14 -10.39
N ALA A 374 3.80 -23.46 -9.61
CA ALA A 374 3.57 -22.03 -9.86
C ALA A 374 4.86 -21.22 -9.68
N LEU A 375 5.73 -21.57 -8.73
CA LEU A 375 7.07 -21.00 -8.66
C LEU A 375 8.03 -21.66 -9.67
N ALA A 376 8.19 -22.98 -9.59
CA ALA A 376 9.20 -23.70 -10.36
C ALA A 376 8.72 -25.04 -10.93
N GLY A 377 9.24 -25.45 -12.09
CA GLY A 377 8.99 -26.81 -12.60
C GLY A 377 9.65 -27.89 -11.72
N SER A 378 10.91 -27.68 -11.32
CA SER A 378 11.67 -28.58 -10.44
C SER A 378 12.57 -27.85 -9.45
N LEU A 379 12.65 -28.37 -8.23
CA LEU A 379 13.76 -28.12 -7.29
C LEU A 379 14.80 -29.22 -7.47
N GLU A 380 15.86 -28.93 -8.19
CA GLU A 380 16.90 -29.88 -8.59
C GLU A 380 17.94 -30.07 -7.49
N LYS A 381 18.38 -31.32 -7.31
CA LYS A 381 19.43 -31.68 -6.36
C LYS A 381 20.74 -30.98 -6.69
N GLY A 382 21.29 -30.26 -5.71
CA GLY A 382 22.58 -29.59 -5.80
C GLY A 382 23.65 -30.17 -4.86
N SER A 383 24.83 -29.56 -4.91
CA SER A 383 25.88 -29.73 -3.90
C SER A 383 25.54 -29.01 -2.58
N GLY A 384 24.75 -27.94 -2.67
CA GLY A 384 24.12 -27.24 -1.56
C GLY A 384 22.61 -27.53 -1.49
N LYS A 385 21.88 -26.66 -0.79
CA LYS A 385 20.43 -26.70 -0.64
C LYS A 385 19.83 -25.38 -1.07
N SER A 386 18.71 -25.41 -1.77
CA SER A 386 17.95 -24.20 -2.05
C SER A 386 17.25 -23.69 -0.78
N GLU A 387 17.25 -22.37 -0.58
CA GLU A 387 16.54 -21.72 0.55
C GLU A 387 15.40 -20.88 -0.01
N ILE A 388 14.16 -21.23 0.33
CA ILE A 388 12.95 -20.55 -0.13
C ILE A 388 12.24 -19.98 1.09
N SER A 389 11.99 -18.69 1.08
CA SER A 389 11.42 -17.98 2.24
C SER A 389 10.35 -16.98 1.84
N ASN A 390 9.24 -16.99 2.59
CA ASN A 390 8.12 -16.06 2.39
C ASN A 390 7.62 -15.99 0.95
N VAL A 391 7.05 -17.09 0.47
CA VAL A 391 6.57 -17.22 -0.90
C VAL A 391 5.07 -17.41 -0.92
N TYR A 392 4.43 -16.70 -1.84
CA TYR A 392 3.04 -16.91 -2.22
C TYR A 392 2.96 -17.37 -3.67
N THR A 393 2.16 -18.39 -3.95
CA THR A 393 2.00 -18.91 -5.33
C THR A 393 0.56 -19.29 -5.64
N ASP A 394 0.09 -18.89 -6.82
CA ASP A 394 -1.22 -19.29 -7.35
C ASP A 394 -1.17 -19.59 -8.85
N PHE A 395 -2.07 -20.49 -9.28
CA PHE A 395 -2.32 -20.81 -10.68
C PHE A 395 -3.55 -20.05 -11.19
N SER A 396 -3.57 -19.72 -12.47
CA SER A 396 -4.77 -19.21 -13.12
C SER A 396 -5.92 -20.22 -13.08
N ASP A 397 -7.16 -19.73 -13.11
CA ASP A 397 -8.36 -20.59 -13.17
C ASP A 397 -8.35 -21.51 -14.39
N LYS A 398 -7.86 -21.02 -15.55
CA LYS A 398 -7.69 -21.83 -16.76
C LYS A 398 -6.74 -23.00 -16.55
N THR A 399 -5.65 -22.79 -15.83
CA THR A 399 -4.71 -23.87 -15.52
C THR A 399 -5.32 -24.88 -14.54
N LYS A 400 -6.08 -24.40 -13.54
CA LYS A 400 -6.84 -25.26 -12.62
C LYS A 400 -7.83 -26.16 -13.40
N GLU A 401 -8.57 -25.63 -14.37
CA GLU A 401 -9.45 -26.41 -15.25
C GLU A 401 -8.70 -27.45 -16.10
N ARG A 402 -7.51 -27.08 -16.65
CA ARG A 402 -6.68 -28.03 -17.41
C ARG A 402 -6.15 -29.17 -16.55
N PHE A 403 -5.82 -28.90 -15.29
CA PHE A 403 -5.36 -29.92 -14.34
C PHE A 403 -6.39 -30.98 -14.00
N GLU A 404 -7.68 -30.67 -14.19
CA GLU A 404 -8.79 -31.64 -14.05
C GLU A 404 -9.00 -32.44 -15.33
N SER A 405 -8.68 -31.86 -16.48
CA SER A 405 -8.90 -32.46 -17.81
C SER A 405 -7.76 -33.38 -18.27
N TYR A 406 -6.56 -33.20 -17.73
CA TYR A 406 -5.34 -33.86 -18.21
C TYR A 406 -4.47 -34.40 -17.08
N ASP A 407 -4.09 -35.68 -17.18
CA ASP A 407 -3.33 -36.43 -16.18
C ASP A 407 -1.82 -36.33 -16.34
N TYR A 408 -1.32 -35.86 -17.49
CA TYR A 408 0.10 -35.69 -17.76
C TYR A 408 0.77 -34.54 -16.96
N TYR A 409 -0.01 -33.72 -16.26
CA TYR A 409 0.50 -32.68 -15.36
C TYR A 409 0.81 -33.25 -13.98
N VAL A 410 2.09 -33.18 -13.58
CA VAL A 410 2.52 -33.39 -12.20
C VAL A 410 2.58 -32.04 -11.51
N LYS A 411 1.55 -31.74 -10.72
CA LYS A 411 1.24 -30.40 -10.21
C LYS A 411 1.57 -30.25 -8.73
N GLY A 412 2.39 -29.27 -8.39
CA GLY A 412 2.59 -28.81 -7.01
C GLY A 412 2.44 -27.31 -6.92
N THR A 413 2.03 -26.79 -5.78
CA THR A 413 1.82 -25.35 -5.63
C THR A 413 3.14 -24.56 -5.69
N LEU A 414 4.19 -25.08 -5.07
CA LEU A 414 5.54 -24.52 -5.15
C LEU A 414 6.29 -25.07 -6.36
N ALA A 415 6.45 -26.40 -6.42
CA ALA A 415 7.18 -27.07 -7.49
C ALA A 415 6.50 -28.33 -8.01
N GLY A 416 6.63 -28.59 -9.32
CA GLY A 416 6.16 -29.85 -9.90
C GLY A 416 6.93 -31.06 -9.37
N LEU A 417 8.27 -30.96 -9.35
CA LEU A 417 9.17 -31.99 -8.82
C LEU A 417 10.08 -31.42 -7.73
N ASN A 418 10.28 -32.17 -6.63
CA ASN A 418 11.34 -31.90 -5.66
C ASN A 418 12.34 -33.04 -5.60
N GLU A 419 13.59 -32.77 -5.97
CA GLU A 419 14.74 -33.67 -5.84
C GLU A 419 15.77 -33.14 -4.83
N ASP A 420 15.62 -31.89 -4.39
CA ASP A 420 16.50 -31.21 -3.46
C ASP A 420 16.11 -31.43 -1.99
N SER A 421 17.09 -31.28 -1.09
CA SER A 421 16.86 -31.14 0.35
C SER A 421 16.59 -29.68 0.69
N VAL A 422 15.46 -29.13 0.24
CA VAL A 422 15.13 -27.70 0.35
C VAL A 422 14.85 -27.23 1.78
N LYS A 423 15.20 -25.97 2.07
CA LYS A 423 14.85 -25.27 3.32
C LYS A 423 13.72 -24.29 3.05
N LEU A 424 12.60 -24.47 3.74
CA LEU A 424 11.41 -23.63 3.63
C LEU A 424 11.23 -22.80 4.91
N LEU A 425 11.26 -21.48 4.80
CA LEU A 425 11.20 -20.58 5.96
C LEU A 425 10.04 -19.57 5.87
N GLY A 426 9.41 -19.29 7.00
CA GLY A 426 8.35 -18.29 7.07
C GLY A 426 7.07 -18.77 6.39
N TYR A 427 6.33 -17.85 5.77
CA TYR A 427 5.08 -18.20 5.11
C TYR A 427 5.34 -18.83 3.74
N ILE A 428 4.91 -20.07 3.56
CA ILE A 428 4.85 -20.75 2.27
C ILE A 428 3.39 -21.08 2.03
N GLY A 429 2.71 -20.27 1.22
CA GLY A 429 1.27 -20.44 1.03
C GLY A 429 0.78 -20.13 -0.36
N THR A 430 -0.48 -20.52 -0.58
CA THR A 430 -1.00 -20.78 -1.91
C THR A 430 -2.49 -20.49 -1.93
N ASP A 431 -2.98 -19.88 -3.01
CA ASP A 431 -4.43 -19.68 -3.21
C ASP A 431 -5.06 -20.75 -4.12
N SER A 432 -4.22 -21.64 -4.65
CA SER A 432 -4.70 -22.81 -5.35
C SER A 432 -5.35 -23.75 -4.33
N ALA A 433 -6.68 -23.89 -4.42
CA ALA A 433 -7.62 -24.73 -3.66
C ALA A 433 -6.99 -25.87 -2.83
N PRO A 434 -7.58 -26.29 -1.69
CA PRO A 434 -6.99 -27.21 -0.69
C PRO A 434 -6.52 -28.61 -1.17
N TYR A 435 -6.53 -28.88 -2.48
CA TYR A 435 -6.25 -30.14 -3.15
C TYR A 435 -4.82 -30.30 -3.69
N TYR A 436 -3.98 -29.26 -3.71
CA TYR A 436 -2.60 -29.38 -4.23
C TYR A 436 -1.56 -29.41 -3.11
N SER A 437 -0.65 -30.38 -3.19
CA SER A 437 0.52 -30.46 -2.34
C SER A 437 1.56 -29.39 -2.73
N ILE A 438 2.45 -29.04 -1.80
CA ILE A 438 3.59 -28.13 -2.04
C ILE A 438 4.44 -28.63 -3.22
N PHE A 439 4.62 -29.96 -3.31
CA PHE A 439 5.32 -30.63 -4.39
C PHE A 439 4.38 -31.60 -5.10
N GLY A 440 4.37 -31.60 -6.43
CA GLY A 440 3.59 -32.59 -7.19
C GLY A 440 4.18 -34.00 -7.04
N GLU A 441 5.49 -34.13 -7.13
CA GLU A 441 6.24 -35.35 -6.83
C GLU A 441 7.46 -34.99 -5.97
N ASN A 442 7.75 -35.77 -4.93
CA ASN A 442 8.91 -35.57 -4.07
C ASN A 442 9.81 -36.80 -4.09
N ARG A 443 11.00 -36.68 -4.69
CA ARG A 443 12.02 -37.72 -4.82
C ARG A 443 13.22 -37.50 -3.90
N SER A 444 13.19 -36.48 -3.05
CA SER A 444 14.30 -36.17 -2.15
C SER A 444 14.43 -37.21 -1.04
N THR A 445 15.66 -37.67 -0.78
CA THR A 445 15.97 -38.66 0.27
C THR A 445 16.03 -38.06 1.67
N LYS A 446 16.07 -36.72 1.80
CA LYS A 446 16.05 -35.98 3.06
C LYS A 446 14.93 -34.94 3.01
N ASN A 447 13.99 -35.05 3.94
CA ASN A 447 12.82 -34.16 4.04
C ASN A 447 13.20 -32.68 4.06
N TYR A 448 12.28 -31.84 3.60
CA TYR A 448 12.36 -30.40 3.76
C TYR A 448 12.09 -30.00 5.23
N SER A 449 12.76 -28.95 5.71
CA SER A 449 12.40 -28.32 6.97
C SER A 449 11.47 -27.16 6.68
N GLN A 450 10.25 -27.20 7.20
CA GLN A 450 9.29 -26.10 7.11
C GLN A 450 9.12 -25.44 8.48
N VAL A 451 9.44 -24.16 8.54
CA VAL A 451 9.12 -23.32 9.71
C VAL A 451 8.03 -22.35 9.27
N ASN A 452 6.77 -22.79 9.38
CA ASN A 452 5.63 -21.94 9.08
C ASN A 452 5.34 -21.03 10.26
N THR A 453 5.59 -19.74 10.07
CA THR A 453 5.09 -18.69 10.96
C THR A 453 4.21 -17.79 10.12
N VAL A 454 2.98 -17.54 10.57
CA VAL A 454 2.16 -16.46 9.99
C VAL A 454 2.97 -15.18 10.16
N PRO A 455 3.05 -14.34 9.12
CA PRO A 455 4.09 -13.33 9.09
C PRO A 455 3.76 -12.20 10.05
N ASP A 456 4.81 -11.55 10.54
CA ASP A 456 4.79 -10.25 11.20
C ASP A 456 3.96 -9.20 10.41
N SER A 457 3.81 -8.00 10.96
CA SER A 457 3.19 -6.78 10.41
C SER A 457 3.48 -6.42 8.93
N MET A 458 4.37 -7.14 8.25
CA MET A 458 4.75 -6.98 6.85
C MET A 458 3.88 -7.76 5.85
N TYR A 459 2.86 -8.52 6.30
CA TYR A 459 2.00 -9.29 5.40
C TYR A 459 0.54 -9.09 5.72
N ILE A 460 -0.26 -9.07 4.65
CA ILE A 460 -1.72 -8.93 4.72
C ILE A 460 -2.37 -10.12 4.02
N LYS A 461 -3.61 -10.40 4.40
CA LYS A 461 -4.40 -11.43 3.76
C LYS A 461 -4.68 -11.05 2.31
N HIS A 462 -4.53 -11.99 1.39
CA HIS A 462 -4.84 -11.79 -0.03
C HIS A 462 -5.33 -13.11 -0.63
N GLY A 463 -6.56 -13.11 -1.15
CA GLY A 463 -7.24 -14.35 -1.55
C GLY A 463 -7.31 -15.35 -0.39
N GLY A 464 -6.99 -16.61 -0.66
CA GLY A 464 -6.82 -17.67 0.34
C GLY A 464 -5.50 -17.64 1.12
N GLY A 465 -4.58 -16.71 0.82
CA GLY A 465 -3.25 -16.67 1.40
C GLY A 465 -2.83 -15.32 2.01
N TYR A 466 -1.52 -15.09 2.05
CA TYR A 466 -0.90 -13.86 2.55
C TYR A 466 0.09 -13.32 1.52
N SER A 467 0.10 -12.00 1.35
CA SER A 467 0.97 -11.29 0.44
C SER A 467 1.74 -10.21 1.20
N HIS A 468 2.97 -9.94 0.77
CA HIS A 468 3.84 -8.96 1.42
C HIS A 468 3.35 -7.54 1.14
N THR A 469 3.25 -6.71 2.17
CA THR A 469 2.82 -5.31 2.09
C THR A 469 3.66 -4.45 1.14
N GLY A 470 4.90 -4.84 0.83
CA GLY A 470 5.76 -4.11 -0.11
C GLY A 470 5.23 -4.08 -1.55
N PHE A 471 4.37 -5.02 -1.92
CA PHE A 471 3.69 -5.04 -3.22
C PHE A 471 2.44 -4.16 -3.29
N TYR A 472 2.08 -3.47 -2.20
CA TYR A 472 0.88 -2.62 -2.10
C TYR A 472 1.26 -1.23 -1.57
N ALA A 473 0.41 -0.25 -1.81
CA ALA A 473 0.54 1.08 -1.23
C ALA A 473 -0.05 1.10 0.20
N PRO A 474 0.59 1.70 1.22
CA PRO A 474 -0.11 2.00 2.47
C PRO A 474 -1.21 3.02 2.25
N PHE A 475 -2.38 2.78 2.84
CA PHE A 475 -3.42 3.78 3.06
C PHE A 475 -3.55 4.03 4.56
N PHE A 476 -3.25 5.25 4.99
CA PHE A 476 -3.26 5.60 6.40
C PHE A 476 -4.66 6.01 6.83
N VAL A 477 -5.33 5.13 7.58
CA VAL A 477 -6.67 5.40 8.11
C VAL A 477 -6.54 6.37 9.29
N ASP A 478 -7.40 7.39 9.29
CA ASP A 478 -7.46 8.38 10.36
C ASP A 478 -7.92 7.76 11.70
N ASP A 479 -7.69 8.49 12.79
CA ASP A 479 -8.15 8.08 14.12
C ASP A 479 -9.67 8.15 14.23
N ASP A 480 -10.25 7.22 15.00
CA ASP A 480 -11.71 7.18 15.23
C ASP A 480 -12.26 8.52 15.74
N ILE A 481 -13.46 8.83 15.27
CA ILE A 481 -14.15 10.09 15.57
C ILE A 481 -15.12 9.88 16.73
N GLU A 482 -15.18 10.84 17.65
CA GLU A 482 -16.15 10.87 18.74
C GLU A 482 -16.87 12.22 18.78
N ILE A 483 -18.21 12.17 18.70
CA ILE A 483 -19.11 13.32 18.65
C ILE A 483 -20.01 13.27 19.88
N THR A 484 -20.27 14.44 20.48
CA THR A 484 -21.23 14.53 21.58
C THR A 484 -22.60 14.83 21.02
N TYR A 485 -23.58 13.97 21.31
CA TYR A 485 -24.98 14.19 20.95
C TYR A 485 -25.54 15.40 21.70
N ASN A 486 -26.15 16.34 20.96
CA ASN A 486 -26.85 17.49 21.54
C ASN A 486 -28.36 17.31 21.35
N LYS A 487 -29.08 17.08 22.46
CA LYS A 487 -30.55 16.93 22.46
C LYS A 487 -31.28 18.21 22.08
N ASP A 488 -30.70 19.37 22.39
CA ASP A 488 -31.34 20.67 22.18
C ASP A 488 -31.15 21.17 20.73
N GLU A 489 -30.06 20.75 20.08
CA GLU A 489 -29.75 21.04 18.68
C GLU A 489 -29.24 19.77 18.00
N PRO A 490 -30.14 18.84 17.60
CA PRO A 490 -29.74 17.63 16.91
C PRO A 490 -29.07 17.98 15.59
N GLN A 491 -27.90 17.38 15.34
CA GLN A 491 -27.15 17.53 14.09
C GLN A 491 -27.13 16.20 13.35
N SER A 492 -27.16 16.29 12.03
CA SER A 492 -27.09 15.17 11.11
C SER A 492 -25.83 15.34 10.27
N TYR A 493 -25.02 14.29 10.21
CA TYR A 493 -23.74 14.31 9.49
C TYR A 493 -23.65 13.17 8.50
N GLU A 494 -22.93 13.42 7.42
CA GLU A 494 -22.41 12.39 6.54
C GLU A 494 -21.00 12.02 6.96
N TYR A 495 -20.58 10.78 6.70
CA TYR A 495 -19.22 10.35 7.03
C TYR A 495 -18.12 11.20 6.35
N THR A 496 -18.43 11.69 5.15
CA THR A 496 -17.53 12.54 4.36
C THR A 496 -17.26 13.88 5.06
N ASP A 497 -18.17 14.36 5.93
CA ASP A 497 -17.99 15.60 6.67
C ASP A 497 -16.79 15.58 7.61
N PHE A 498 -16.33 14.39 8.00
CA PHE A 498 -15.20 14.21 8.91
C PHE A 498 -13.89 13.81 8.24
N THR A 499 -13.98 13.13 7.10
CA THR A 499 -12.83 12.39 6.53
C THR A 499 -12.32 12.98 5.23
N ASP A 500 -13.18 13.69 4.49
CA ASP A 500 -12.86 14.32 3.22
C ASP A 500 -12.52 15.81 3.41
N ASN A 501 -11.77 16.35 2.46
CA ASN A 501 -11.57 17.78 2.31
C ASN A 501 -11.53 18.16 0.81
N PRO A 502 -11.62 19.44 0.44
CA PRO A 502 -11.67 19.87 -0.97
C PRO A 502 -10.49 19.42 -1.84
N TYR A 503 -9.38 18.97 -1.24
CA TYR A 503 -8.15 18.56 -1.89
C TYR A 503 -7.87 17.06 -1.77
N PHE A 504 -8.64 16.33 -0.94
CA PHE A 504 -8.50 14.90 -0.75
C PHE A 504 -9.85 14.27 -0.35
N VAL A 505 -10.39 13.46 -1.25
CA VAL A 505 -11.64 12.72 -1.08
C VAL A 505 -11.31 11.23 -1.03
N ASN A 506 -11.64 10.54 0.06
CA ASN A 506 -11.23 9.14 0.27
C ASN A 506 -11.77 8.22 -0.83
N THR A 507 -13.04 8.41 -1.20
CA THR A 507 -13.73 7.60 -2.21
C THR A 507 -13.17 7.76 -3.62
N ASN A 508 -12.23 8.69 -3.85
CA ASN A 508 -11.47 8.70 -5.11
C ASN A 508 -10.45 7.56 -5.18
N TYR A 509 -9.89 7.13 -4.05
CA TYR A 509 -8.77 6.19 -3.97
C TYR A 509 -9.17 4.79 -3.50
N VAL A 510 -10.16 4.72 -2.60
CA VAL A 510 -10.56 3.48 -1.91
C VAL A 510 -12.09 3.33 -1.92
N ASP A 511 -12.57 2.11 -1.75
CA ASP A 511 -13.99 1.83 -1.52
C ASP A 511 -14.28 1.91 -0.02
N VAL A 512 -15.44 2.48 0.32
CA VAL A 512 -15.93 2.60 1.70
C VAL A 512 -17.33 2.00 1.76
N THR A 513 -17.52 0.98 2.59
CA THR A 513 -18.83 0.38 2.87
C THR A 513 -19.31 0.77 4.26
N TYR A 514 -20.61 0.97 4.40
CA TYR A 514 -21.28 1.43 5.62
C TYR A 514 -22.12 0.29 6.21
N ASP A 515 -22.23 0.23 7.54
CA ASP A 515 -23.14 -0.69 8.25
C ASP A 515 -24.53 -0.07 8.55
N TYR A 516 -24.82 1.07 7.94
CA TYR A 516 -26.03 1.87 8.13
C TYR A 516 -26.47 2.54 6.83
N ASP A 517 -27.76 2.90 6.75
CA ASP A 517 -28.38 3.48 5.54
C ASP A 517 -28.97 4.90 5.76
N THR A 518 -28.80 5.46 6.96
CA THR A 518 -29.31 6.79 7.35
C THR A 518 -28.18 7.69 7.83
N PRO A 519 -28.30 9.03 7.75
CA PRO A 519 -27.27 9.93 8.27
C PRO A 519 -26.89 9.67 9.75
N ILE A 520 -25.69 10.09 10.13
CA ILE A 520 -25.18 9.98 11.50
C ILE A 520 -25.85 11.05 12.36
N GLU A 521 -26.86 10.66 13.13
CA GLU A 521 -27.65 11.60 13.96
C GLU A 521 -27.99 11.07 15.36
N GLU A 522 -28.02 9.75 15.56
CA GLU A 522 -28.39 9.13 16.83
C GLU A 522 -27.17 8.63 17.62
N ILE A 523 -27.35 8.42 18.93
CA ILE A 523 -26.33 7.81 19.78
C ILE A 523 -26.05 6.40 19.27
N GLY A 524 -24.79 6.09 18.97
CA GLY A 524 -24.41 4.82 18.36
C GLY A 524 -22.96 4.76 17.92
N VAL A 525 -22.58 3.60 17.39
CA VAL A 525 -21.30 3.37 16.72
C VAL A 525 -21.61 3.07 15.26
N TYR A 526 -21.07 3.91 14.38
CA TYR A 526 -21.22 3.81 12.93
C TYR A 526 -19.91 3.30 12.34
N THR A 527 -19.97 2.18 11.62
CA THR A 527 -18.78 1.49 11.10
C THR A 527 -18.61 1.75 9.61
N HIS A 528 -17.38 2.09 9.24
CA HIS A 528 -16.98 2.35 7.86
C HIS A 528 -15.82 1.42 7.52
N THR A 529 -16.02 0.49 6.60
CA THR A 529 -14.96 -0.44 6.21
C THR A 529 -14.33 0.00 4.91
N TYR A 530 -13.04 0.31 4.99
CA TYR A 530 -12.19 0.62 3.85
C TYR A 530 -11.71 -0.66 3.13
N SER A 531 -11.72 -0.62 1.80
CA SER A 531 -11.11 -1.64 0.93
C SER A 531 -10.52 -1.01 -0.34
N SER A 532 -9.58 -1.72 -0.96
CA SER A 532 -9.01 -1.29 -2.24
C SER A 532 -10.03 -1.35 -3.37
N LYS A 533 -9.99 -0.37 -4.27
CA LYS A 533 -10.76 -0.40 -5.52
C LYS A 533 -10.26 -1.49 -6.45
N THR A 534 -11.13 -2.03 -7.29
CA THR A 534 -10.73 -3.04 -8.27
C THR A 534 -9.89 -2.45 -9.42
N ASP A 535 -10.14 -1.20 -9.80
CA ASP A 535 -9.52 -0.53 -10.95
C ASP A 535 -8.47 0.54 -10.58
N GLY A 536 -8.15 0.67 -9.29
CA GLY A 536 -7.21 1.67 -8.75
C GLY A 536 -5.92 1.05 -8.19
N THR A 537 -5.12 1.92 -7.57
CA THR A 537 -3.98 1.47 -6.75
C THR A 537 -4.45 0.48 -5.69
N GLN A 538 -3.73 -0.63 -5.57
CA GLN A 538 -4.00 -1.63 -4.54
C GLN A 538 -3.34 -1.20 -3.24
N PHE A 539 -4.14 -1.02 -2.20
CA PHE A 539 -3.71 -0.58 -0.89
C PHE A 539 -3.73 -1.70 0.14
N TYR A 540 -2.88 -1.56 1.15
CA TYR A 540 -3.09 -2.12 2.47
C TYR A 540 -3.36 -1.00 3.45
N PHE A 541 -4.17 -1.25 4.47
CA PHE A 541 -4.63 -0.24 5.40
C PHE A 541 -3.78 -0.25 6.67
N VAL A 542 -3.36 0.94 7.08
CA VAL A 542 -2.55 1.16 8.28
C VAL A 542 -3.39 1.90 9.31
N LYS A 543 -3.69 1.23 10.42
CA LYS A 543 -4.40 1.81 11.56
C LYS A 543 -3.77 1.33 12.86
N ASN A 544 -3.47 2.24 13.80
CA ASN A 544 -2.83 1.92 15.08
C ASN A 544 -1.53 1.10 14.97
N ASN A 545 -0.73 1.34 13.92
CA ASN A 545 0.48 0.59 13.54
C ASN A 545 0.25 -0.87 13.12
N SER A 546 -1.00 -1.28 12.91
CA SER A 546 -1.36 -2.58 12.33
C SER A 546 -1.62 -2.43 10.84
N ALA A 547 -1.18 -3.42 10.06
CA ALA A 547 -1.44 -3.53 8.63
C ALA A 547 -2.55 -4.56 8.38
N SER A 548 -3.48 -4.24 7.48
CA SER A 548 -4.57 -5.15 7.08
C SER A 548 -4.97 -4.95 5.62
N ASP A 549 -5.66 -5.93 5.04
CA ASP A 549 -6.24 -5.86 3.70
C ASP A 549 -7.52 -5.00 3.64
N ARG A 550 -8.22 -4.89 4.78
CA ARG A 550 -9.36 -3.99 5.01
C ARG A 550 -9.23 -3.37 6.39
N ALA A 551 -9.79 -2.18 6.59
CA ALA A 551 -9.78 -1.54 7.91
C ALA A 551 -11.10 -0.84 8.22
N ASP A 552 -11.56 -1.01 9.45
CA ASP A 552 -12.72 -0.30 9.96
C ASP A 552 -12.32 1.07 10.53
N HIS A 553 -13.17 2.06 10.35
CA HIS A 553 -13.11 3.37 10.98
C HIS A 553 -14.45 3.70 11.62
N TYR A 554 -14.41 4.16 12.86
CA TYR A 554 -15.61 4.32 13.67
C TYR A 554 -15.94 5.79 13.88
N VAL A 555 -17.21 6.15 13.69
CA VAL A 555 -17.78 7.39 14.22
C VAL A 555 -18.65 7.01 15.40
N ARG A 556 -18.33 7.54 16.59
CA ARG A 556 -19.06 7.27 17.83
C ARG A 556 -19.83 8.51 18.25
N VAL A 557 -21.15 8.43 18.23
CA VAL A 557 -22.02 9.48 18.77
C VAL A 557 -22.38 9.08 20.20
N ILE A 558 -21.97 9.89 21.17
CA ILE A 558 -22.11 9.58 22.60
C ILE A 558 -22.90 10.67 23.33
N ASP A 559 -23.61 10.29 24.38
CA ASP A 559 -24.22 11.23 25.33
C ASP A 559 -23.20 11.51 26.46
N ARG A 560 -22.59 12.70 26.46
CA ARG A 560 -21.76 13.16 27.59
C ARG A 560 -22.60 13.99 28.56
N THR A 561 -23.66 13.41 29.11
CA THR A 561 -24.33 14.00 30.28
C THR A 561 -23.49 13.74 31.53
N VAL A 562 -22.55 14.64 31.82
CA VAL A 562 -22.06 14.81 33.20
C VAL A 562 -22.91 15.90 33.85
N ILE A 563 -23.96 15.48 34.57
CA ILE A 563 -24.63 16.37 35.52
C ILE A 563 -23.86 16.25 36.84
N VAL A 564 -22.92 17.16 37.11
CA VAL A 564 -22.57 17.48 38.51
C VAL A 564 -23.46 18.66 38.90
N PRO A 565 -24.42 18.49 39.82
CA PRO A 565 -25.17 19.63 40.34
C PRO A 565 -24.19 20.62 40.97
N PRO A 566 -24.41 21.94 40.88
CA PRO A 566 -23.68 22.87 41.74
C PRO A 566 -23.91 22.44 43.18
N HIS A 567 -22.83 22.26 43.93
CA HIS A 567 -22.91 22.13 45.38
C HIS A 567 -23.56 23.42 45.88
N ASN A 568 -24.76 23.33 46.46
CA ASN A 568 -25.37 24.49 47.09
C ASN A 568 -24.49 24.87 48.29
N ASP A 569 -23.72 25.95 48.13
CA ASP A 569 -23.05 26.64 49.22
C ASP A 569 -24.10 27.37 50.06
N GLU A 570 -24.76 26.63 50.96
CA GLU A 570 -25.26 27.19 52.21
C GLU A 570 -24.77 26.31 53.35
N THR A 571 -23.53 26.53 53.79
CA THR A 571 -23.24 26.99 55.15
C THR A 571 -21.74 27.08 55.40
N ALA A 572 -21.33 28.29 55.80
CA ALA A 572 -20.04 28.71 56.29
C ALA A 572 -19.36 27.71 57.25
N ASN A 573 -18.08 27.39 57.00
CA ASN A 573 -16.93 27.83 57.79
C ASN A 573 -15.74 26.85 57.67
N GLY A 574 -14.55 27.41 57.43
CA GLY A 574 -13.32 26.84 57.98
C GLY A 574 -12.26 26.37 56.98
N GLN A 575 -11.33 27.29 56.67
CA GLN A 575 -9.88 27.09 56.59
C GLN A 575 -9.28 25.91 55.80
N GLY A 576 -8.43 26.27 54.83
CA GLY A 576 -7.02 25.90 54.93
C GLY A 576 -6.58 24.56 54.33
N LEU A 577 -6.25 24.63 53.04
CA LEU A 577 -5.14 23.96 52.34
C LEU A 577 -4.07 23.22 53.19
N PHE A 578 -3.92 21.93 52.88
CA PHE A 578 -2.71 21.05 52.89
C PHE A 578 -1.88 20.86 54.18
N ASP A 579 -1.91 19.64 54.73
CA ASP A 579 -0.74 18.86 55.20
C ASP A 579 -1.18 17.41 55.51
N GLY A 580 -0.37 16.40 55.17
CA GLY A 580 -0.49 15.07 55.78
C GLY A 580 -0.62 13.87 54.83
N SER A 581 0.53 13.32 54.44
CA SER A 581 0.84 11.89 54.22
C SER A 581 -0.23 10.92 53.67
N PHE A 582 0.11 10.32 52.53
CA PHE A 582 -0.39 9.03 52.06
C PHE A 582 -0.36 7.95 53.17
N ASN A 583 -1.47 7.23 53.35
CA ASN A 583 -1.41 5.80 53.65
C ASN A 583 -2.65 5.05 53.15
N ASP A 584 -2.39 3.84 52.69
CA ASP A 584 -3.30 2.89 52.04
C ASP A 584 -4.30 2.30 53.07
N SER A 585 -5.61 2.37 52.79
CA SER A 585 -6.67 1.41 53.19
C SER A 585 -8.07 2.07 53.26
N LYS A 586 -9.01 1.50 52.48
CA LYS A 586 -10.48 1.57 52.64
C LYS A 586 -11.11 2.96 52.86
N PHE A 587 -11.53 3.60 51.76
CA PHE A 587 -12.63 4.57 51.81
C PHE A 587 -13.98 3.83 51.64
N SER A 588 -14.74 3.74 52.73
CA SER A 588 -16.20 3.61 52.70
C SER A 588 -16.79 5.02 52.66
N LEU A 589 -17.68 5.32 51.70
CA LEU A 589 -18.39 6.60 51.64
C LEU A 589 -19.59 6.70 52.61
N PHE A 590 -19.82 5.68 53.44
CA PHE A 590 -20.87 5.71 54.46
C PHE A 590 -20.37 5.12 55.77
N SER A 591 -20.05 6.01 56.70
CA SER A 591 -20.06 5.70 58.12
C SER A 591 -19.99 7.02 58.88
N SER A 592 -21.11 7.44 59.45
CA SER A 592 -21.11 7.75 60.88
C SER A 592 -22.51 8.00 61.43
N TYR A 593 -22.65 7.65 62.71
CA TYR A 593 -23.67 8.03 63.68
C TYR A 593 -24.98 7.23 63.72
N LEU A 594 -24.94 6.15 64.49
CA LEU A 594 -26.08 5.72 65.32
C LEU A 594 -25.66 5.75 66.80
N HIS A 595 -26.14 6.77 67.50
CA HIS A 595 -26.32 6.79 68.95
C HIS A 595 -27.64 7.50 69.24
N GLY A 596 -28.53 6.82 69.96
CA GLY A 596 -29.77 7.40 70.47
C GLY A 596 -31.01 6.63 70.04
N ASP A 597 -31.67 6.03 71.01
CA ASP A 597 -32.98 5.41 70.91
C ASP A 597 -34.01 6.36 70.26
N ASP A 598 -34.66 5.92 69.18
CA ASP A 598 -36.12 6.00 69.07
C ASP A 598 -36.65 5.20 67.85
N LYS A 599 -37.70 4.43 68.12
CA LYS A 599 -38.40 3.52 67.21
C LYS A 599 -38.98 4.27 66.00
N TYR A 600 -38.67 3.87 64.76
CA TYR A 600 -39.63 3.98 63.65
C TYR A 600 -39.45 2.86 62.62
N ARG A 601 -40.61 2.45 62.07
CA ARG A 601 -40.94 1.28 61.23
C ARG A 601 -39.94 0.94 60.12
N ASP A 602 -39.67 -0.36 59.97
CA ASP A 602 -39.22 -0.97 58.72
C ASP A 602 -40.25 -0.70 57.61
N GLU A 603 -39.88 0.12 56.64
CA GLU A 603 -40.41 0.04 55.29
C GLU A 603 -39.30 -0.59 54.44
N ASP A 604 -39.53 -1.81 53.95
CA ASP A 604 -38.63 -2.51 53.03
C ASP A 604 -38.41 -1.67 51.76
N TYR A 605 -37.33 -0.90 51.73
CA TYR A 605 -36.78 -0.37 50.50
C TYR A 605 -35.90 -1.45 49.87
N ASP A 606 -36.29 -1.89 48.67
CA ASP A 606 -35.49 -2.76 47.81
C ASP A 606 -34.16 -2.03 47.49
N HIS A 607 -33.09 -2.39 48.20
CA HIS A 607 -31.73 -1.89 47.95
C HIS A 607 -31.20 -2.44 46.62
N LYS A 608 -31.63 -1.85 45.51
CA LYS A 608 -31.00 -2.09 44.21
C LYS A 608 -29.58 -1.54 44.23
N SER A 609 -28.61 -2.44 44.28
CA SER A 609 -27.19 -2.13 44.22
C SER A 609 -26.78 -1.90 42.77
N TYR A 610 -26.36 -0.68 42.44
CA TYR A 610 -25.72 -0.37 41.16
C TYR A 610 -24.21 -0.52 41.32
N SER A 611 -23.55 -1.27 40.44
CA SER A 611 -22.08 -1.36 40.42
C SER A 611 -21.50 -0.34 39.44
N ALA A 612 -20.80 0.67 39.94
CA ALA A 612 -19.94 1.50 39.11
C ALA A 612 -18.56 0.82 38.99
N SER A 613 -18.03 0.71 37.79
CA SER A 613 -16.64 0.26 37.58
C SER A 613 -15.78 1.43 37.08
N LEU A 614 -14.61 1.60 37.69
CA LEU A 614 -13.63 2.61 37.32
C LEU A 614 -12.49 1.88 36.61
N SER A 615 -12.21 2.20 35.35
CA SER A 615 -11.08 1.60 34.63
C SER A 615 -10.08 2.67 34.18
N PHE A 616 -8.80 2.43 34.46
CA PHE A 616 -7.71 3.30 34.07
C PHE A 616 -7.05 2.73 32.81
N TYR A 617 -7.02 3.51 31.73
CA TYR A 617 -6.29 3.15 30.52
C TYR A 617 -4.84 3.62 30.64
N ASN A 618 -3.91 2.73 31.00
CA ASN A 618 -2.48 3.02 30.95
C ASN A 618 -1.97 2.79 29.52
N ARG A 619 -1.73 3.87 28.75
CA ARG A 619 -0.84 3.83 27.59
C ARG A 619 0.59 3.66 28.10
N ILE A 620 1.16 2.47 28.01
CA ILE A 620 2.61 2.28 28.18
C ILE A 620 3.27 2.60 26.84
N LYS A 621 4.08 3.66 26.79
CA LYS A 621 5.21 3.78 25.86
C LYS A 621 6.46 4.19 26.62
N HIS A 622 7.57 3.54 26.30
CA HIS A 622 8.85 3.75 26.95
C HIS A 622 9.40 5.16 26.68
N ASN A 623 9.89 5.76 27.78
CA ASN A 623 10.77 6.91 27.92
C ASN A 623 10.17 8.33 27.79
N LYS A 624 10.06 8.93 28.98
CA LYS A 624 10.19 10.35 29.35
C LYS A 624 9.39 11.37 28.54
N GLU A 625 8.09 11.45 28.84
CA GLU A 625 7.37 12.73 28.93
C GLU A 625 6.12 12.57 29.81
N ARG A 626 5.75 13.62 30.56
CA ARG A 626 4.71 13.58 31.61
C ARG A 626 3.32 13.33 30.99
N ILE A 627 2.66 12.27 31.43
CA ILE A 627 1.30 11.89 31.04
C ILE A 627 0.29 12.78 31.79
N SER A 628 -0.56 13.53 31.07
CA SER A 628 -1.87 13.90 31.63
C SER A 628 -2.81 12.70 31.41
N GLY A 629 -3.08 11.93 32.46
CA GLY A 629 -4.04 10.82 32.39
C GLY A 629 -5.44 11.39 32.21
N ARG A 630 -6.16 10.94 31.18
CA ARG A 630 -7.59 11.25 31.02
C ARG A 630 -8.38 10.20 31.82
N LEU A 631 -9.09 10.63 32.87
CA LEU A 631 -10.00 9.78 33.62
C LEU A 631 -11.24 9.52 32.75
N LEU A 632 -11.49 8.26 32.39
CA LEU A 632 -12.75 7.85 31.77
C LEU A 632 -13.53 7.05 32.82
N ALA A 633 -14.67 7.57 33.23
CA ALA A 633 -15.65 6.84 34.02
C ALA A 633 -16.85 6.54 33.12
N SER A 634 -17.22 5.26 33.00
CA SER A 634 -18.45 4.85 32.33
C SER A 634 -19.40 4.25 33.38
N LEU A 635 -20.63 4.75 33.44
CA LEU A 635 -21.68 4.19 34.28
C LEU A 635 -22.49 3.19 33.42
N ASP A 636 -22.40 1.90 33.74
CA ASP A 636 -23.14 0.86 33.03
C ASP A 636 -24.51 0.63 33.71
N LEU A 637 -25.60 0.80 32.95
CA LEU A 637 -26.97 0.60 33.40
C LEU A 637 -27.61 -0.67 32.81
N SER A 638 -26.85 -1.55 32.14
CA SER A 638 -27.39 -2.69 31.40
C SER A 638 -27.98 -3.81 32.27
N ASN A 639 -27.76 -3.80 33.58
CA ASN A 639 -28.31 -4.80 34.50
C ASN A 639 -29.59 -4.30 35.21
N ALA A 640 -30.67 -4.13 34.44
CA ALA A 640 -32.01 -4.18 35.02
C ALA A 640 -32.49 -5.65 35.04
N PRO A 641 -32.92 -6.23 36.19
CA PRO A 641 -33.54 -7.54 36.18
C PRO A 641 -34.87 -7.50 35.42
N SER A 642 -35.11 -8.52 34.61
CA SER A 642 -36.33 -8.73 33.83
C SER A 642 -37.59 -8.72 34.70
N GLY A 643 -38.43 -7.69 34.57
CA GLY A 643 -39.72 -7.61 35.25
C GLY A 643 -40.68 -6.70 34.49
N GLY A 644 -41.79 -7.27 34.03
CA GLY A 644 -42.71 -6.66 33.05
C GLY A 644 -43.31 -5.30 33.45
N ILE A 645 -43.53 -4.47 32.43
CA ILE A 645 -44.22 -3.18 32.49
C ILE A 645 -45.63 -3.40 33.09
N ARG A 646 -45.92 -2.75 34.23
CA ARG A 646 -47.30 -2.53 34.68
C ARG A 646 -47.65 -1.06 34.51
N THR A 647 -48.52 -0.79 33.55
CA THR A 647 -49.14 0.51 33.32
C THR A 647 -50.09 0.83 34.48
N TYR A 648 -49.88 1.96 35.16
CA TYR A 648 -50.88 2.52 36.07
C TYR A 648 -51.37 3.85 35.49
N ALA A 649 -52.63 3.86 35.04
CA ALA A 649 -53.31 5.09 34.65
C ALA A 649 -53.71 5.88 35.90
N TYR A 650 -53.29 7.15 36.00
CA TYR A 650 -53.85 8.08 36.98
C TYR A 650 -54.79 9.06 36.28
N ASN A 651 -56.06 9.01 36.69
CA ASN A 651 -57.17 9.78 36.16
C ASN A 651 -57.19 11.16 36.83
N ASN A 652 -57.01 12.24 36.06
CA ASN A 652 -57.01 13.59 36.59
C ASN A 652 -58.44 14.14 36.61
N GLN A 653 -59.16 13.98 37.73
CA GLN A 653 -60.46 14.65 37.92
C GLN A 653 -60.26 16.12 38.27
N SER A 654 -60.69 16.97 37.34
CA SER A 654 -60.94 18.39 37.58
C SER A 654 -62.00 18.59 38.67
N LYS A 655 -61.66 19.30 39.76
CA LYS A 655 -62.65 19.97 40.61
C LYS A 655 -62.57 21.49 40.38
N LYS A 656 -63.63 21.99 39.74
CA LYS A 656 -64.08 23.38 39.78
C LYS A 656 -64.18 23.86 41.23
N LYS A 657 -63.68 25.07 41.50
CA LYS A 657 -64.17 25.91 42.60
C LYS A 657 -65.55 26.44 42.23
N THR A 658 -66.51 26.33 43.14
CA THR A 658 -67.73 27.13 43.17
C THR A 658 -67.85 27.78 44.53
N SER A 659 -67.50 29.06 44.58
CA SER A 659 -68.16 30.18 45.29
C SER A 659 -67.21 31.38 45.20
#